data_AF-A0A640S552-F1
#
_entry.id   AF-A0A640S552-F1
#
_cell.length_a   1.000
_cell.length_b   1.000
_cell.length_c   1.000
_cell.angle_alpha   90.00
_cell.angle_beta   90.00
_cell.angle_gamma   90.00
#
_symmetry.space_group_name_H-M   'P 1'
#
loop_
_entity.id
_entity.type
_entity.pdbx_description
1 polymer ?
#
loop_
_entity_poly.entity_id
_entity_poly.type
_entity_poly.pdbx_seq_one_letter_code
_entity_poly.pdbx_strand_id
1 'polypeptide(L)'
;MTTPLKRNGEVRQEVPAAGGFATVPRWTRTPVPGAAAYETVLPEGLLPALDHWAQEWGVTLDSVLLAAHAKVLGALTGEQTVATGYTAVAGGSPVTCRLTTAAETWRTLVCDTHQVTSQLPEPQGFPGDGLGRPPDPAAPLPETVFDPTGADTEGVTGAGEGTVLRVAVVRRDGGHLLRLQYRTEVLDEDCAARIAGYHLTALTLLAADPEAAHGQQSLLSPEELHLQLEGLAGPQRTLPEQRFHELFEQRVRAHPDAVAAVHGDRQWTYRELNARANRLAHALPAAGLHRQDVVAVVTERNLDWLAAVLAVFKAGGTYLPIEPHFPADRIAAMLSRASCGLVLTEPGSTATLDRALESLPGVHRLFLDAAYEGSRDESDPGVPVAPDDLAYIFFTSGSTGEPKGAMCEHEGMLNHLYAKIDDLGIAEGQVVAQTAPQCFDISLWQLLSALLTGGRTLLVEQEAVLDVGRFLDTIVDGGAGVLQVVPSYLDVVLSFLEQHPRQLPALRCVSVTGEALKKELVERWFATAPRIRLANAYGLTETSDDTNHEVMDRVPAGDRIPLGRPVNNVHVYLVDAHLSPVPLGAPGEIVFSGVCVGRGYVNDPERTRLVFMADPYRPGRRLYRSGDYGRWLPDGKLEFLGRQDTQVKIRGFRIETGEIENTLLRVPGIRDGAVVVSPRSGHSQRLVAFYSGPRPLETGALQDLLSRSLPAYMVPSAFHWRESLPLTANGKIDKKALAALAEGGETAEDGHHALGTPTEQRLAAAWAEALGIPENRIGGQDDFFDLGGTSLSAVRVAIRLDRVVSPKDLLQHPVLADLARLVDSRSTDGSAQPRTLPRPEHSNPVHSTGRLPADADRKDTTMAPSLPTSLPDLESPAGRTPMLRLHTTVDAASWVAEHRDALRAAVLEHGALLVRGLGLQHAAEVGAVREQLDLLPVADKESFAPRETYSEGVYSSSKWPPNQPMCMHHELSYRLEFPGLMLFACLGAPTEGGATGVADSTAVLDALPPELTERFEREGWLLTRSYHDEIGASLSEAFGTDDRSAIEDYCRAHAIEFAWQPDGGLRTRQRRSAVVRHPVSGRRCWFNQIAFLNEWTMAPEVREYLIDEYGADGLPFNTRYGNGDPLTEDTVQLLNKVYEAHTLRRPWQAGDLLLVDNVRSAHSREPFEGPREVVVAMAEPLRLADCSPTFEVTVP
;
A
#
# COMPACT_ATOMS: atom_id res chain seq x y z
N MET A 1 40.07 5.04 13.21
CA MET A 1 39.36 4.60 14.42
C MET A 1 38.01 4.08 13.97
N THR A 2 37.57 2.94 14.51
CA THR A 2 36.42 2.18 14.01
C THR A 2 35.23 2.33 14.94
N THR A 3 34.12 2.85 14.41
CA THR A 3 32.81 2.86 15.07
C THR A 3 31.86 2.01 14.23
N PRO A 4 31.09 1.07 14.81
CA PRO A 4 30.13 0.28 14.04
C PRO A 4 28.99 1.16 13.53
N LEU A 5 28.54 0.91 12.28
CA LEU A 5 27.29 1.44 11.76
C LEU A 5 26.12 0.64 12.37
N LYS A 6 25.11 1.32 12.95
CA LYS A 6 23.85 0.67 13.38
C LYS A 6 23.25 -0.09 12.17
N ARG A 7 22.82 -1.33 12.38
CA ARG A 7 22.03 -2.09 11.39
C ARG A 7 20.56 -1.69 11.52
N ASN A 8 20.04 -0.97 10.54
CA ASN A 8 18.62 -0.62 10.49
C ASN A 8 17.89 -1.45 9.41
N GLY A 9 16.66 -1.88 9.70
CA GLY A 9 15.69 -2.30 8.69
C GLY A 9 15.22 -3.75 8.79
N GLU A 10 14.33 -4.03 9.74
CA GLU A 10 13.36 -5.12 9.52
C GLU A 10 12.35 -4.68 8.46
N VAL A 11 12.15 -5.52 7.44
CA VAL A 11 11.24 -5.22 6.32
C VAL A 11 9.96 -6.01 6.50
N ARG A 12 8.85 -5.32 6.80
CA ARG A 12 7.52 -5.95 6.74
C ARG A 12 7.14 -6.19 5.29
N GLN A 13 6.93 -7.44 4.93
CA GLN A 13 6.39 -7.83 3.62
C GLN A 13 4.87 -7.62 3.60
N GLU A 14 4.34 -6.73 2.75
CA GLU A 14 2.91 -6.75 2.36
C GLU A 14 2.71 -7.78 1.22
N VAL A 15 2.91 -9.06 1.52
CA VAL A 15 2.33 -10.17 0.73
C VAL A 15 0.84 -10.30 1.13
N PRO A 16 -0.10 -10.64 0.24
CA PRO A 16 -1.53 -10.47 0.51
C PRO A 16 -2.07 -11.28 1.69
N ALA A 17 -2.28 -10.62 2.83
CA ALA A 17 -2.87 -11.18 4.05
C ALA A 17 -4.40 -11.36 3.93
N ALA A 18 -4.84 -12.18 2.96
CA ALA A 18 -6.08 -12.93 3.11
C ALA A 18 -5.81 -14.07 4.10
N GLY A 19 -6.57 -14.14 5.19
CA GLY A 19 -6.21 -14.92 6.38
C GLY A 19 -5.84 -16.39 6.11
N GLY A 20 -4.61 -16.77 6.45
CA GLY A 20 -4.08 -18.11 6.31
C GLY A 20 -2.87 -18.35 7.21
N PHE A 21 -2.56 -19.62 7.47
CA PHE A 21 -1.30 -20.02 8.09
C PHE A 21 -0.18 -20.06 7.05
N ALA A 22 1.06 -19.80 7.45
CA ALA A 22 2.28 -19.82 6.63
C ALA A 22 2.24 -20.88 5.49
N THR A 23 1.91 -20.44 4.27
CA THR A 23 1.61 -21.34 3.15
C THR A 23 2.89 -21.78 2.44
N VAL A 24 3.02 -23.07 2.15
CA VAL A 24 4.23 -23.59 1.50
C VAL A 24 4.26 -23.15 0.02
N PRO A 25 5.43 -22.72 -0.52
CA PRO A 25 5.60 -22.47 -1.94
C PRO A 25 5.08 -23.62 -2.80
N ARG A 26 4.12 -23.33 -3.67
CA ARG A 26 3.52 -24.29 -4.61
C ARG A 26 4.49 -24.56 -5.76
N TRP A 27 5.38 -25.54 -5.55
CA TRP A 27 6.42 -25.92 -6.48
C TRP A 27 6.18 -27.32 -7.05
N THR A 28 5.38 -27.37 -8.11
CA THR A 28 5.27 -28.54 -8.99
C THR A 28 5.06 -28.11 -10.44
N ARG A 29 5.71 -28.79 -11.39
CA ARG A 29 5.49 -28.58 -12.84
C ARG A 29 4.23 -29.26 -13.37
N THR A 30 3.67 -30.20 -12.62
CA THR A 30 2.50 -30.99 -13.04
C THR A 30 1.76 -31.43 -11.78
N PRO A 31 0.78 -30.65 -11.30
CA PRO A 31 -0.02 -31.01 -10.14
C PRO A 31 -0.73 -32.35 -10.35
N VAL A 32 -0.41 -33.35 -9.54
CA VAL A 32 -1.08 -34.66 -9.54
C VAL A 32 -1.61 -34.92 -8.12
N PRO A 33 -2.94 -35.01 -7.90
CA PRO A 33 -3.50 -35.29 -6.58
C PRO A 33 -2.95 -36.57 -5.96
N GLY A 34 -2.33 -36.46 -4.78
CA GLY A 34 -1.71 -37.60 -4.11
C GLY A 34 -0.80 -37.21 -2.95
N ALA A 35 -0.18 -38.21 -2.33
CA ALA A 35 0.80 -38.02 -1.27
C ALA A 35 2.05 -38.86 -1.54
N ALA A 36 3.22 -38.29 -1.25
CA ALA A 36 4.51 -38.92 -1.37
C ALA A 36 5.35 -38.67 -0.09
N ALA A 37 6.50 -39.32 0.00
CA ALA A 37 7.44 -39.13 1.10
C ALA A 37 8.89 -39.14 0.60
N TYR A 38 9.70 -38.24 1.14
CA TYR A 38 11.13 -38.12 0.91
C TYR A 38 11.87 -38.36 2.25
N GLU A 39 12.93 -39.16 2.23
CA GLU A 39 13.77 -39.45 3.41
C GLU A 39 15.23 -39.09 3.11
N THR A 40 15.90 -38.42 4.05
CA THR A 40 17.36 -38.20 4.01
C THR A 40 18.00 -38.52 5.37
N VAL A 41 19.23 -39.01 5.36
CA VAL A 41 19.96 -39.42 6.57
C VAL A 41 20.54 -38.19 7.27
N LEU A 42 20.32 -38.07 8.58
CA LEU A 42 20.98 -37.03 9.38
C LEU A 42 22.44 -37.44 9.66
N PRO A 43 23.43 -36.55 9.48
CA PRO A 43 24.84 -36.85 9.72
C PRO A 43 25.12 -37.43 11.12
N GLU A 44 26.05 -38.39 11.18
CA GLU A 44 26.50 -38.97 12.43
C GLU A 44 27.08 -37.88 13.35
N GLY A 45 26.64 -37.85 14.61
CA GLY A 45 27.02 -36.83 15.59
C GLY A 45 26.19 -35.56 15.60
N LEU A 46 25.36 -35.28 14.58
CA LEU A 46 24.57 -34.03 14.51
C LEU A 46 23.54 -33.94 15.65
N LEU A 47 22.70 -34.95 15.84
CA LEU A 47 21.71 -34.95 16.93
C LEU A 47 22.38 -34.95 18.33
N PRO A 48 23.44 -35.73 18.61
CA PRO A 48 24.22 -35.58 19.84
C PRO A 48 24.77 -34.17 20.11
N ALA A 49 25.17 -33.41 19.08
CA ALA A 49 25.60 -32.02 19.25
C ALA A 49 24.42 -31.08 19.59
N LEU A 50 23.27 -31.27 18.93
CA LEU A 50 22.05 -30.52 19.22
C LEU A 50 21.47 -30.83 20.60
N ASP A 51 21.54 -32.09 21.04
CA ASP A 51 21.12 -32.53 22.38
C ASP A 51 22.05 -32.01 23.47
N HIS A 52 23.36 -31.92 23.21
CA HIS A 52 24.30 -31.26 24.12
C HIS A 52 23.93 -29.79 24.35
N TRP A 53 23.60 -29.04 23.30
CA TRP A 53 23.13 -27.65 23.41
C TRP A 53 21.78 -27.54 24.13
N ALA A 54 20.83 -28.45 23.84
CA ALA A 54 19.55 -28.50 24.54
C ALA A 54 19.74 -28.68 26.06
N GLN A 55 20.60 -29.61 26.46
CA GLN A 55 20.96 -29.85 27.86
C GLN A 55 21.67 -28.66 28.51
N GLU A 56 22.53 -27.92 27.79
CA GLU A 56 23.21 -26.74 28.33
C GLU A 56 22.25 -25.60 28.64
N TRP A 57 21.24 -25.37 27.78
CA TRP A 57 20.28 -24.27 27.95
C TRP A 57 19.03 -24.64 28.76
N GLY A 58 18.88 -25.91 29.14
CA GLY A 58 17.73 -26.40 29.90
C GLY A 58 16.45 -26.53 29.08
N VAL A 59 16.56 -26.72 27.77
CA VAL A 59 15.45 -26.87 26.81
C VAL A 59 15.34 -28.31 26.31
N THR A 60 14.29 -28.66 25.57
CA THR A 60 14.17 -29.97 24.91
C THR A 60 14.79 -29.96 23.52
N LEU A 61 15.32 -31.11 23.09
CA LEU A 61 15.77 -31.34 21.71
C LEU A 61 14.64 -31.04 20.70
N ASP A 62 13.39 -31.36 21.04
CA ASP A 62 12.21 -31.08 20.22
C ASP A 62 12.06 -29.58 19.92
N SER A 63 12.32 -28.70 20.90
CA SER A 63 12.33 -27.25 20.70
C SER A 63 13.50 -26.79 19.81
N VAL A 64 14.66 -27.45 19.87
CA VAL A 64 15.80 -27.19 18.96
C VAL A 64 15.43 -27.54 17.52
N LEU A 65 14.82 -28.71 17.30
CA LEU A 65 14.38 -29.15 15.98
C LEU A 65 13.24 -28.28 15.43
N LEU A 66 12.29 -27.87 16.28
CA LEU A 66 11.20 -26.98 15.92
C LEU A 66 11.68 -25.55 15.60
N ALA A 67 12.71 -25.05 16.28
CA ALA A 67 13.34 -23.75 15.97
C ALA A 67 13.99 -23.77 14.57
N ALA A 68 14.69 -24.85 14.24
CA ALA A 68 15.23 -25.05 12.88
C ALA A 68 14.10 -25.12 11.83
N HIS A 69 13.00 -25.83 12.12
CA HIS A 69 11.81 -25.85 11.26
C HIS A 69 11.19 -24.46 11.09
N ALA A 70 11.08 -23.66 12.16
CA ALA A 70 10.57 -22.29 12.09
C ALA A 70 11.40 -21.39 11.18
N LYS A 71 12.74 -21.43 11.29
CA LYS A 71 13.64 -20.70 10.36
C LYS A 71 13.50 -21.17 8.92
N VAL A 72 13.26 -22.46 8.65
CA VAL A 72 12.97 -22.94 7.28
C VAL A 72 11.63 -22.42 6.79
N LEU A 73 10.57 -22.40 7.62
CA LEU A 73 9.28 -21.82 7.24
C LEU A 73 9.40 -20.32 6.94
N GLY A 74 10.07 -19.54 7.80
CA GLY A 74 10.24 -18.10 7.59
C GLY A 74 11.05 -17.78 6.32
N ALA A 75 12.01 -18.64 5.96
CA ALA A 75 12.71 -18.53 4.69
C ALA A 75 11.85 -18.95 3.47
N LEU A 76 10.88 -19.85 3.64
CA LEU A 76 9.95 -20.29 2.58
C LEU A 76 8.81 -19.31 2.34
N THR A 77 8.31 -18.62 3.38
CA THR A 77 7.19 -17.68 3.27
C THR A 77 7.62 -16.21 3.26
N GLY A 78 8.84 -15.89 3.71
CA GLY A 78 9.31 -14.52 3.92
C GLY A 78 8.81 -13.89 5.23
N GLU A 79 8.03 -14.60 6.03
CA GLU A 79 7.39 -14.10 7.25
C GLU A 79 8.30 -14.23 8.47
N GLN A 80 8.40 -13.16 9.27
CA GLN A 80 9.07 -13.23 10.59
C GLN A 80 8.26 -13.97 11.66
N THR A 81 6.96 -14.24 11.44
CA THR A 81 6.13 -15.00 12.36
C THR A 81 5.40 -16.08 11.58
N VAL A 82 5.70 -17.33 11.88
CA VAL A 82 5.21 -18.51 11.15
C VAL A 82 4.27 -19.34 12.02
N ALA A 83 3.47 -20.18 11.37
CA ALA A 83 2.57 -21.12 12.05
C ALA A 83 2.72 -22.53 11.47
N THR A 84 2.71 -23.53 12.35
CA THR A 84 2.85 -24.96 12.02
C THR A 84 2.06 -25.80 13.04
N GLY A 85 1.52 -26.94 12.63
CA GLY A 85 1.01 -27.92 13.59
C GLY A 85 2.16 -28.59 14.32
N TYR A 86 2.02 -28.88 15.62
CA TYR A 86 3.04 -29.54 16.43
C TYR A 86 2.47 -30.81 17.08
N THR A 87 3.03 -31.98 16.76
CA THR A 87 2.65 -33.26 17.41
C THR A 87 3.49 -33.46 18.67
N ALA A 88 2.94 -33.13 19.84
CA ALA A 88 3.65 -33.20 21.12
C ALA A 88 3.80 -34.62 21.71
N VAL A 89 2.98 -35.59 21.28
CA VAL A 89 3.00 -36.99 21.75
C VAL A 89 2.73 -37.91 20.56
N ALA A 90 3.45 -39.05 20.51
CA ALA A 90 3.37 -40.01 19.42
C ALA A 90 1.92 -40.49 19.18
N GLY A 91 1.41 -40.29 17.96
CA GLY A 91 0.04 -40.62 17.57
C GLY A 91 -1.03 -39.62 18.05
N GLY A 92 -0.64 -38.50 18.69
CA GLY A 92 -1.55 -37.42 19.07
C GLY A 92 -1.83 -36.45 17.91
N SER A 93 -3.01 -35.83 17.93
CA SER A 93 -3.37 -34.75 17.00
C SER A 93 -2.39 -33.58 17.10
N PRO A 94 -1.95 -32.97 15.99
CA PRO A 94 -1.11 -31.79 16.03
C PRO A 94 -1.89 -30.58 16.60
N VAL A 95 -1.21 -29.71 17.36
CA VAL A 95 -1.76 -28.44 17.83
C VAL A 95 -1.08 -27.26 17.12
N THR A 96 -1.84 -26.21 16.79
CA THR A 96 -1.27 -25.03 16.11
C THR A 96 -0.28 -24.29 17.00
N CYS A 97 0.99 -24.29 16.60
CA CYS A 97 2.06 -23.52 17.20
C CYS A 97 2.31 -22.26 16.34
N ARG A 98 2.58 -21.12 16.98
CA ARG A 98 3.02 -19.87 16.32
C ARG A 98 4.38 -19.49 16.87
N LEU A 99 5.34 -19.20 15.99
CA LEU A 99 6.75 -19.00 16.32
C LEU A 99 7.27 -17.74 15.62
N THR A 100 8.06 -16.94 16.32
CA THR A 100 8.77 -15.80 15.73
C THR A 100 10.18 -16.23 15.31
N THR A 101 10.69 -15.68 14.22
CA THR A 101 12.07 -15.85 13.73
C THR A 101 12.87 -14.55 13.76
N ALA A 102 12.37 -13.52 14.44
CA ALA A 102 13.02 -12.22 14.62
C ALA A 102 14.12 -12.21 15.71
N ALA A 103 14.50 -13.37 16.25
CA ALA A 103 15.64 -13.50 17.15
C ALA A 103 16.94 -13.17 16.40
N GLU A 104 17.96 -12.63 17.09
CA GLU A 104 19.26 -12.41 16.44
C GLU A 104 20.02 -13.74 16.28
N THR A 105 20.14 -14.54 17.35
CA THR A 105 20.95 -15.77 17.38
C THR A 105 20.09 -17.04 17.42
N TRP A 106 20.66 -18.16 16.95
CA TRP A 106 20.01 -19.48 17.02
C TRP A 106 19.59 -19.84 18.45
N ARG A 107 20.44 -19.54 19.44
CA ARG A 107 20.16 -19.78 20.85
C ARG A 107 18.88 -19.10 21.32
N THR A 108 18.71 -17.82 21.02
CA THR A 108 17.50 -17.07 21.38
C THR A 108 16.27 -17.66 20.69
N LEU A 109 16.35 -17.98 19.38
CA LEU A 109 15.27 -18.65 18.65
C LEU A 109 14.84 -19.97 19.30
N VAL A 110 15.80 -20.76 19.79
CA VAL A 110 15.54 -22.03 20.51
C VAL A 110 14.87 -21.77 21.86
N CYS A 111 15.34 -20.80 22.64
CA CYS A 111 14.74 -20.45 23.93
C CYS A 111 13.30 -19.94 23.79
N ASP A 112 13.05 -19.06 22.82
CA ASP A 112 11.71 -18.54 22.51
C ASP A 112 10.78 -19.67 22.05
N THR A 113 11.26 -20.53 21.15
CA THR A 113 10.53 -21.73 20.71
C THR A 113 10.23 -22.66 21.89
N HIS A 114 11.18 -22.85 22.80
CA HIS A 114 10.97 -23.67 23.99
C HIS A 114 9.88 -23.09 24.90
N GLN A 115 9.94 -21.77 25.18
CA GLN A 115 8.93 -21.05 25.96
C GLN A 115 7.53 -21.15 25.34
N VAL A 116 7.40 -21.16 24.01
CA VAL A 116 6.10 -21.43 23.35
C VAL A 116 5.68 -22.89 23.55
N THR A 117 6.56 -23.86 23.30
CA THR A 117 6.20 -25.30 23.41
C THR A 117 5.85 -25.74 24.83
N SER A 118 6.49 -25.17 25.87
CA SER A 118 6.23 -25.50 27.28
C SER A 118 4.89 -24.96 27.80
N GLN A 119 4.21 -24.11 27.02
CA GLN A 119 2.86 -23.59 27.32
C GLN A 119 1.76 -24.34 26.55
N LEU A 120 2.10 -25.31 25.70
CA LEU A 120 1.11 -26.15 25.02
C LEU A 120 0.51 -27.16 26.02
N PRO A 121 -0.83 -27.40 26.00
CA PRO A 121 -1.48 -28.29 26.95
C PRO A 121 -1.08 -29.76 26.73
N GLU A 122 -0.77 -30.48 27.82
CA GLU A 122 -0.44 -31.91 27.75
C GLU A 122 -1.59 -32.74 27.15
N PRO A 123 -1.31 -33.70 26.24
CA PRO A 123 -2.31 -34.64 25.72
C PRO A 123 -2.86 -35.60 26.79
N GLN A 124 -3.92 -35.20 27.47
CA GLN A 124 -4.58 -36.01 28.50
C GLN A 124 -5.24 -37.26 27.91
N GLY A 125 -4.64 -38.43 28.16
CA GLY A 125 -5.29 -39.72 27.95
C GLY A 125 -6.39 -39.95 28.98
N PHE A 126 -7.65 -39.66 28.61
CA PHE A 126 -8.81 -39.88 29.47
C PHE A 126 -8.93 -41.35 29.91
N PRO A 127 -9.06 -41.58 31.23
CA PRO A 127 -10.36 -42.04 31.72
C PRO A 127 -10.79 -41.36 33.04
N GLY A 128 -11.95 -40.69 33.02
CA GLY A 128 -12.67 -40.27 34.22
C GLY A 128 -12.80 -38.75 34.44
N ASP A 129 -13.98 -38.23 34.16
CA ASP A 129 -14.67 -37.14 34.87
C ASP A 129 -13.83 -35.95 35.38
N GLY A 130 -13.32 -35.13 34.45
CA GLY A 130 -12.78 -33.79 34.73
C GLY A 130 -13.17 -32.81 33.61
N LEU A 131 -13.82 -31.68 33.97
CA LEU A 131 -14.35 -30.70 33.01
C LEU A 131 -13.28 -29.74 32.45
N GLY A 132 -12.31 -30.29 31.73
CA GLY A 132 -11.57 -29.55 30.71
C GLY A 132 -12.38 -29.50 29.41
N ARG A 133 -12.54 -28.34 28.79
CA ARG A 133 -13.16 -28.24 27.45
C ARG A 133 -12.15 -28.75 26.42
N PRO A 134 -12.48 -29.75 25.58
CA PRO A 134 -11.56 -30.22 24.54
C PRO A 134 -11.27 -29.09 23.52
N PRO A 135 -10.10 -29.12 22.84
CA PRO A 135 -9.83 -28.22 21.73
C PRO A 135 -10.90 -28.39 20.64
N ASP A 136 -11.25 -27.29 19.97
CA ASP A 136 -12.30 -27.30 18.95
C ASP A 136 -11.83 -28.09 17.70
N PRO A 137 -12.44 -29.23 17.35
CA PRO A 137 -12.04 -30.03 16.19
C PRO A 137 -12.39 -29.36 14.84
N ALA A 138 -13.06 -28.21 14.84
CA ALA A 138 -13.34 -27.43 13.64
C ALA A 138 -12.29 -26.34 13.35
N ALA A 139 -11.28 -26.13 14.21
CA ALA A 139 -10.19 -25.19 13.94
C ALA A 139 -9.31 -25.72 12.78
N PRO A 140 -9.13 -24.98 11.68
CA PRO A 140 -8.29 -25.44 10.57
C PRO A 140 -6.82 -25.54 11.02
N LEU A 141 -6.19 -26.66 10.69
CA LEU A 141 -4.76 -26.87 10.90
C LEU A 141 -3.93 -26.11 9.84
N PRO A 142 -2.68 -25.70 10.16
CA PRO A 142 -1.76 -25.14 9.17
C PRO A 142 -1.46 -26.09 7.99
N GLU A 143 -1.01 -25.52 6.87
CA GLU A 143 -0.48 -26.31 5.72
C GLU A 143 0.72 -27.17 6.14
N THR A 144 1.41 -26.81 7.22
CA THR A 144 2.64 -27.46 7.73
C THR A 144 2.40 -28.16 9.07
N VAL A 145 3.06 -29.29 9.29
CA VAL A 145 3.09 -29.99 10.58
C VAL A 145 4.52 -30.45 10.88
N PHE A 146 4.99 -30.18 12.10
CA PHE A 146 6.23 -30.71 12.67
C PHE A 146 5.94 -31.81 13.69
N ASP A 147 6.66 -32.93 13.58
CA ASP A 147 6.50 -34.13 14.41
C ASP A 147 7.87 -34.63 14.93
N PRO A 148 8.31 -34.17 16.11
CA PRO A 148 9.56 -34.64 16.72
C PRO A 148 9.49 -36.10 17.19
N THR A 149 8.28 -36.66 17.33
CA THR A 149 8.08 -37.96 17.98
C THR A 149 8.53 -39.15 17.14
N GLY A 150 8.69 -38.93 15.82
CA GLY A 150 9.20 -39.92 14.89
C GLY A 150 8.28 -41.13 14.67
N ALA A 151 7.00 -41.03 15.03
CA ALA A 151 6.02 -42.10 14.88
C ALA A 151 5.71 -42.39 13.40
N ASP A 152 5.63 -43.68 13.03
CA ASP A 152 5.13 -44.11 11.72
C ASP A 152 3.62 -43.85 11.62
N THR A 153 3.27 -42.65 11.15
CA THR A 153 1.90 -42.22 10.82
C THR A 153 1.60 -42.46 9.34
N GLU A 154 0.37 -42.89 9.02
CA GLU A 154 -0.08 -43.25 7.67
C GLU A 154 -0.29 -42.03 6.75
N GLY A 155 0.83 -41.39 6.38
CA GLY A 155 0.93 -40.31 5.41
C GLY A 155 0.37 -38.96 5.86
N VAL A 156 0.49 -37.96 4.97
CA VAL A 156 -0.07 -36.61 5.16
C VAL A 156 -1.57 -36.65 5.45
N THR A 157 -2.27 -37.63 4.85
CA THR A 157 -3.68 -37.94 5.07
C THR A 157 -4.05 -38.16 6.54
N GLY A 158 -3.13 -38.67 7.37
CA GLY A 158 -3.32 -38.82 8.82
C GLY A 158 -3.26 -37.50 9.61
N ALA A 159 -2.90 -36.38 8.97
CA ALA A 159 -2.86 -35.05 9.60
C ALA A 159 -4.14 -34.22 9.36
N GLY A 160 -5.00 -34.61 8.41
CA GLY A 160 -6.24 -33.90 8.06
C GLY A 160 -6.24 -33.30 6.65
N GLU A 161 -7.42 -32.91 6.17
CA GLU A 161 -7.63 -32.51 4.76
C GLU A 161 -6.92 -31.20 4.35
N GLY A 162 -6.41 -30.40 5.30
CA GLY A 162 -5.68 -29.16 5.04
C GLY A 162 -4.15 -29.26 4.98
N THR A 163 -3.54 -30.32 5.53
CA THR A 163 -2.07 -30.40 5.61
C THR A 163 -1.45 -30.70 4.25
N VAL A 164 -0.41 -29.94 3.90
CA VAL A 164 0.39 -30.02 2.67
C VAL A 164 1.73 -30.70 2.90
N LEU A 165 2.37 -30.46 4.04
CA LEU A 165 3.71 -30.93 4.39
C LEU A 165 3.79 -31.34 5.87
N ARG A 166 4.12 -32.60 6.16
CA ARG A 166 4.57 -33.07 7.49
C ARG A 166 6.08 -33.29 7.48
N VAL A 167 6.80 -32.73 8.45
CA VAL A 167 8.24 -32.91 8.67
C VAL A 167 8.45 -33.66 9.98
N ALA A 168 9.23 -34.74 9.96
CA ALA A 168 9.50 -35.57 11.14
C ALA A 168 10.96 -36.03 11.21
N VAL A 169 11.49 -36.24 12.42
CA VAL A 169 12.77 -36.92 12.63
C VAL A 169 12.49 -38.34 13.11
N VAL A 170 12.88 -39.33 12.31
CA VAL A 170 12.57 -40.76 12.54
C VAL A 170 13.84 -41.56 12.83
N ARG A 171 13.72 -42.60 13.66
CA ARG A 171 14.83 -43.49 14.03
C ARG A 171 14.77 -44.77 13.19
N ARG A 172 15.92 -45.24 12.70
CA ARG A 172 16.06 -46.49 11.92
C ARG A 172 17.31 -47.24 12.36
N ASP A 173 17.43 -48.52 12.04
CA ASP A 173 18.58 -49.34 12.46
C ASP A 173 19.91 -48.72 12.01
N GLY A 174 20.69 -48.22 12.97
CA GLY A 174 21.98 -47.57 12.74
C GLY A 174 21.98 -46.04 12.66
N GLY A 175 20.83 -45.34 12.73
CA GLY A 175 20.85 -43.87 12.66
C GLY A 175 19.48 -43.17 12.77
N HIS A 176 19.46 -41.91 12.36
CA HIS A 176 18.27 -41.06 12.30
C HIS A 176 18.10 -40.48 10.90
N LEU A 177 16.86 -40.27 10.48
CA LEU A 177 16.51 -39.65 9.20
C LEU A 177 15.58 -38.46 9.42
N LEU A 178 15.69 -37.47 8.53
CA LEU A 178 14.65 -36.48 8.31
C LEU A 178 13.69 -37.03 7.26
N ARG A 179 12.40 -37.12 7.60
CA ARG A 179 11.32 -37.56 6.71
C ARG A 179 10.38 -36.39 6.43
N LEU A 180 10.13 -36.12 5.16
CA LEU A 180 9.09 -35.21 4.69
C LEU A 180 7.99 -36.03 4.03
N GLN A 181 6.75 -35.92 4.49
CA GLN A 181 5.56 -36.41 3.79
C GLN A 181 4.84 -35.20 3.18
N TYR A 182 4.47 -35.25 1.89
CA TYR A 182 3.94 -34.09 1.18
C TYR A 182 2.88 -34.42 0.12
N ARG A 183 2.08 -33.41 -0.24
CA ARG A 183 1.10 -33.47 -1.34
C ARG A 183 1.72 -33.26 -2.71
N THR A 184 1.48 -34.19 -3.64
CA THR A 184 2.05 -34.13 -5.01
C THR A 184 1.33 -33.14 -5.93
N GLU A 185 0.16 -32.64 -5.53
CA GLU A 185 -0.50 -31.49 -6.17
C GLU A 185 0.11 -30.13 -5.77
N VAL A 186 1.00 -30.09 -4.76
CA VAL A 186 1.67 -28.86 -4.30
C VAL A 186 3.19 -28.90 -4.50
N LEU A 187 3.84 -30.00 -4.14
CA LEU A 187 5.29 -30.15 -4.15
C LEU A 187 5.73 -31.35 -5.02
N ASP A 188 6.74 -31.13 -5.87
CA ASP A 188 7.48 -32.22 -6.51
C ASP A 188 8.60 -32.78 -5.60
N GLU A 189 9.15 -33.95 -5.97
CA GLU A 189 10.21 -34.63 -5.21
C GLU A 189 11.49 -33.77 -5.13
N ASP A 190 11.84 -33.04 -6.19
CA ASP A 190 12.94 -32.07 -6.19
C ASP A 190 12.71 -30.97 -5.14
N CYS A 191 11.48 -30.48 -4.97
CA CYS A 191 11.15 -29.50 -3.94
C CYS A 191 11.21 -30.10 -2.53
N ALA A 192 10.67 -31.31 -2.33
CA ALA A 192 10.80 -32.00 -1.05
C ALA A 192 12.27 -32.22 -0.68
N ALA A 193 13.13 -32.60 -1.65
CA ALA A 193 14.56 -32.72 -1.46
C ALA A 193 15.23 -31.39 -1.05
N ARG A 194 14.87 -30.26 -1.68
CA ARG A 194 15.37 -28.93 -1.28
C ARG A 194 14.91 -28.53 0.11
N ILE A 195 13.63 -28.73 0.46
CA ILE A 195 13.11 -28.41 1.80
C ILE A 195 13.78 -29.28 2.87
N ALA A 196 14.04 -30.56 2.60
CA ALA A 196 14.84 -31.42 3.47
C ALA A 196 16.29 -30.91 3.61
N GLY A 197 16.87 -30.42 2.50
CA GLY A 197 18.15 -29.72 2.47
C GLY A 197 18.19 -28.49 3.38
N TYR A 198 17.21 -27.59 3.30
CA TYR A 198 17.14 -26.40 4.15
C TYR A 198 17.11 -26.74 5.65
N HIS A 199 16.36 -27.78 6.03
CA HIS A 199 16.33 -28.27 7.42
C HIS A 199 17.69 -28.85 7.84
N LEU A 200 18.35 -29.63 6.98
CA LEU A 200 19.68 -30.14 7.26
C LEU A 200 20.72 -29.00 7.39
N THR A 201 20.67 -27.99 6.53
CA THR A 201 21.51 -26.78 6.63
C THR A 201 21.24 -26.04 7.94
N ALA A 202 19.97 -25.75 8.27
CA ALA A 202 19.58 -25.10 9.51
C ALA A 202 20.10 -25.83 10.76
N LEU A 203 19.87 -27.14 10.84
CA LEU A 203 20.34 -27.97 11.95
C LEU A 203 21.88 -28.01 12.05
N THR A 204 22.58 -28.03 10.91
CA THR A 204 24.05 -28.04 10.87
C THR A 204 24.65 -26.71 11.32
N LEU A 205 24.03 -25.58 10.92
CA LEU A 205 24.42 -24.24 11.35
C LEU A 205 24.21 -24.05 12.86
N LEU A 206 23.03 -24.44 13.36
CA LEU A 206 22.66 -24.38 14.78
C LEU A 206 23.65 -25.20 15.64
N ALA A 207 23.98 -26.42 15.22
CA ALA A 207 24.94 -27.27 15.93
C ALA A 207 26.37 -26.72 15.96
N ALA A 208 26.77 -25.97 14.91
CA ALA A 208 28.14 -25.47 14.75
C ALA A 208 28.41 -24.15 15.48
N ASP A 209 27.47 -23.21 15.48
CA ASP A 209 27.58 -21.94 16.21
C ASP A 209 26.19 -21.39 16.61
N PRO A 210 25.71 -21.72 17.83
CA PRO A 210 24.44 -21.21 18.36
C PRO A 210 24.35 -19.70 18.56
N GLU A 211 25.48 -19.00 18.69
CA GLU A 211 25.53 -17.55 18.91
C GLU A 211 25.67 -16.78 17.59
N ALA A 212 25.76 -17.50 16.46
CA ALA A 212 25.75 -16.88 15.13
C ALA A 212 24.39 -16.25 14.80
N ALA A 213 24.44 -15.13 14.08
CA ALA A 213 23.26 -14.38 13.66
C ALA A 213 22.45 -15.16 12.61
N HIS A 214 21.43 -15.92 13.02
CA HIS A 214 20.74 -16.89 12.18
C HIS A 214 19.94 -16.25 11.03
N GLY A 215 19.62 -14.96 11.15
CA GLY A 215 19.08 -14.15 10.04
C GLY A 215 19.99 -14.11 8.81
N GLN A 216 21.31 -14.05 9.01
CA GLN A 216 22.33 -13.79 7.97
C GLN A 216 22.95 -15.06 7.36
N GLN A 217 22.50 -16.24 7.77
CA GLN A 217 22.98 -17.52 7.24
C GLN A 217 22.00 -18.04 6.19
N SER A 218 22.51 -18.28 4.97
CA SER A 218 21.72 -18.86 3.88
C SER A 218 21.46 -20.35 4.13
N LEU A 219 20.26 -20.81 3.76
CA LEU A 219 19.86 -22.22 3.84
C LEU A 219 20.10 -22.98 2.53
N LEU A 220 20.34 -22.26 1.42
CA LEU A 220 20.45 -22.80 0.06
C LEU A 220 21.68 -23.71 -0.07
N SER A 221 21.55 -24.78 -0.87
CA SER A 221 22.73 -25.55 -1.26
C SER A 221 23.60 -24.75 -2.25
N PRO A 222 24.91 -25.06 -2.38
CA PRO A 222 25.75 -24.45 -3.42
C PRO A 222 25.22 -24.69 -4.84
N GLU A 223 24.51 -25.80 -5.05
CA GLU A 223 23.90 -26.19 -6.32
C GLU A 223 22.66 -25.33 -6.65
N GLU A 224 21.81 -25.06 -5.65
CA GLU A 224 20.68 -24.14 -5.80
C GLU A 224 21.14 -22.69 -5.96
N LEU A 225 22.13 -22.26 -5.20
CA LEU A 225 22.71 -20.93 -5.35
C LEU A 225 23.29 -20.74 -6.76
N HIS A 226 24.01 -21.74 -7.30
CA HIS A 226 24.50 -21.71 -8.68
C HIS A 226 23.35 -21.71 -9.71
N LEU A 227 22.30 -22.50 -9.49
CA LEU A 227 21.09 -22.49 -10.31
C LEU A 227 20.41 -21.12 -10.32
N GLN A 228 20.30 -20.43 -9.19
CA GLN A 228 19.69 -19.09 -9.14
C GLN A 228 20.57 -18.00 -9.76
N LEU A 229 21.89 -18.04 -9.55
CA LEU A 229 22.81 -17.01 -10.06
C LEU A 229 23.08 -17.12 -11.57
N GLU A 230 23.23 -18.33 -12.09
CA GLU A 230 23.66 -18.59 -13.49
C GLU A 230 22.60 -19.36 -14.30
N GLY A 231 21.88 -20.31 -13.68
CA GLY A 231 20.91 -21.17 -14.37
C GLY A 231 19.51 -20.56 -14.61
N LEU A 232 19.16 -19.51 -13.87
CA LEU A 232 17.95 -18.69 -14.05
C LEU A 232 18.26 -17.33 -14.69
N ALA A 233 19.53 -17.03 -14.96
CA ALA A 233 19.94 -15.85 -15.71
C ALA A 233 19.46 -15.92 -17.18
N GLY A 234 19.28 -14.76 -17.79
CA GLY A 234 18.94 -14.64 -19.20
C GLY A 234 20.10 -15.09 -20.10
N PRO A 235 19.84 -15.74 -21.24
CA PRO A 235 20.87 -16.44 -21.99
C PRO A 235 22.04 -15.54 -22.42
N GLN A 236 23.27 -16.05 -22.37
CA GLN A 236 24.44 -15.27 -22.76
C GLN A 236 24.43 -15.04 -24.29
N ARG A 237 24.42 -13.77 -24.69
CA ARG A 237 24.48 -13.33 -26.10
C ARG A 237 25.67 -12.39 -26.28
N THR A 238 26.65 -12.79 -27.09
CA THR A 238 27.72 -11.87 -27.51
C THR A 238 27.11 -10.71 -28.31
N LEU A 239 27.25 -9.48 -27.80
CA LEU A 239 26.82 -8.28 -28.49
C LEU A 239 27.86 -7.87 -29.56
N PRO A 240 27.47 -7.17 -30.63
CA PRO A 240 28.41 -6.61 -31.58
C PRO A 240 29.39 -5.64 -30.91
N GLU A 241 30.63 -5.57 -31.43
CA GLU A 241 31.58 -4.55 -31.00
C GLU A 241 31.10 -3.13 -31.34
N GLN A 242 30.23 -3.00 -32.34
CA GLN A 242 29.67 -1.73 -32.83
C GLN A 242 28.50 -1.21 -31.98
N ARG A 243 28.32 0.11 -31.96
CA ARG A 243 27.14 0.78 -31.38
C ARG A 243 25.97 0.77 -32.36
N PHE A 244 24.79 1.07 -31.82
CA PHE A 244 23.54 1.15 -32.57
C PHE A 244 23.65 1.98 -33.88
N HIS A 245 24.27 3.17 -33.84
CA HIS A 245 24.35 4.03 -35.02
C HIS A 245 25.26 3.44 -36.12
N GLU A 246 26.39 2.83 -35.77
CA GLU A 246 27.28 2.15 -36.73
C GLU A 246 26.58 0.94 -37.39
N LEU A 247 25.78 0.20 -36.61
CA LEU A 247 24.97 -0.92 -37.11
C LEU A 247 23.85 -0.43 -38.05
N PHE A 248 23.20 0.69 -37.72
CA PHE A 248 22.26 1.36 -38.63
C PHE A 248 22.95 1.78 -39.93
N GLU A 249 24.14 2.39 -39.88
CA GLU A 249 24.88 2.76 -41.08
C GLU A 249 25.30 1.55 -41.93
N GLN A 250 25.60 0.40 -41.32
CA GLN A 250 25.80 -0.85 -42.06
C GLN A 250 24.53 -1.28 -42.81
N ARG A 251 23.34 -1.09 -42.22
CA ARG A 251 22.06 -1.29 -42.91
C ARG A 251 21.83 -0.26 -44.02
N VAL A 252 22.17 0.99 -43.80
CA VAL A 252 22.12 2.05 -44.83
C VAL A 252 23.02 1.70 -46.03
N ARG A 253 24.23 1.17 -45.77
CA ARG A 253 25.14 0.74 -46.84
C ARG A 253 24.65 -0.50 -47.61
N ALA A 254 23.87 -1.38 -46.97
CA ALA A 254 23.35 -2.61 -47.57
C ALA A 254 21.97 -2.47 -48.26
N HIS A 255 21.05 -1.69 -47.68
CA HIS A 255 19.67 -1.51 -48.17
C HIS A 255 19.29 -0.02 -48.27
N PRO A 256 20.12 0.83 -48.94
CA PRO A 256 19.99 2.29 -48.86
C PRO A 256 18.62 2.82 -49.30
N ASP A 257 18.03 2.19 -50.32
CA ASP A 257 16.80 2.66 -50.96
C ASP A 257 15.54 1.95 -50.43
N ALA A 258 15.67 1.12 -49.38
CA ALA A 258 14.53 0.59 -48.62
C ALA A 258 13.95 1.68 -47.70
N VAL A 259 12.65 1.61 -47.40
CA VAL A 259 11.96 2.60 -46.53
C VAL A 259 12.28 2.33 -45.06
N ALA A 260 12.98 3.26 -44.41
CA ALA A 260 13.35 3.17 -43.00
C ALA A 260 12.23 3.64 -42.08
N ALA A 261 11.54 4.73 -42.43
CA ALA A 261 10.51 5.33 -41.57
C ALA A 261 9.37 5.99 -42.37
N VAL A 262 8.18 6.01 -41.77
CA VAL A 262 6.94 6.61 -42.32
C VAL A 262 6.26 7.44 -41.24
N HIS A 263 5.73 8.61 -41.62
CA HIS A 263 4.85 9.46 -40.82
C HIS A 263 3.82 10.16 -41.72
N GLY A 264 2.56 9.74 -41.64
CA GLY A 264 1.53 10.14 -42.61
C GLY A 264 1.96 9.82 -44.06
N ASP A 265 1.72 10.75 -44.98
CA ASP A 265 2.13 10.64 -46.39
C ASP A 265 3.65 10.78 -46.62
N ARG A 266 4.44 11.15 -45.59
CA ARG A 266 5.90 11.25 -45.69
C ARG A 266 6.55 9.92 -45.36
N GLN A 267 7.48 9.49 -46.19
CA GLN A 267 8.39 8.38 -45.91
C GLN A 267 9.83 8.79 -46.23
N TRP A 268 10.81 8.18 -45.55
CA TRP A 268 12.22 8.29 -45.90
C TRP A 268 12.86 6.92 -46.05
N THR A 269 13.73 6.79 -47.04
CA THR A 269 14.64 5.65 -47.19
C THR A 269 15.75 5.66 -46.13
N TYR A 270 16.42 4.51 -45.93
CA TYR A 270 17.60 4.43 -45.06
C TYR A 270 18.66 5.48 -45.42
N ARG A 271 18.91 5.67 -46.72
CA ARG A 271 19.81 6.71 -47.28
C ARG A 271 19.38 8.13 -46.86
N GLU A 272 18.10 8.45 -47.06
CA GLU A 272 17.54 9.78 -46.79
C GLU A 272 17.48 10.14 -45.30
N LEU A 273 17.24 9.15 -44.45
CA LEU A 273 17.26 9.30 -43.00
C LEU A 273 18.70 9.49 -42.50
N ASN A 274 19.64 8.66 -42.98
CA ASN A 274 21.05 8.75 -42.60
C ASN A 274 21.68 10.08 -43.04
N ALA A 275 21.41 10.55 -44.26
CA ALA A 275 21.88 11.84 -44.75
C ALA A 275 21.42 13.02 -43.88
N ARG A 276 20.17 12.99 -43.40
CA ARG A 276 19.64 14.02 -42.48
C ARG A 276 20.27 13.93 -41.09
N ALA A 277 20.34 12.73 -40.51
CA ALA A 277 21.01 12.50 -39.23
C ALA A 277 22.49 12.92 -39.27
N ASN A 278 23.20 12.69 -40.39
CA ASN A 278 24.58 13.09 -40.58
C ASN A 278 24.75 14.62 -40.62
N ARG A 279 23.93 15.35 -41.40
CA ARG A 279 23.98 16.83 -41.42
C ARG A 279 23.78 17.43 -40.03
N LEU A 280 22.80 16.91 -39.28
CA LEU A 280 22.56 17.31 -37.89
C LEU A 280 23.76 16.97 -37.00
N ALA A 281 24.29 15.74 -37.08
CA ALA A 281 25.43 15.28 -36.27
C ALA A 281 26.69 16.12 -36.50
N HIS A 282 26.97 16.52 -37.74
CA HIS A 282 28.07 17.43 -38.08
C HIS A 282 27.87 18.85 -37.54
N ALA A 283 26.62 19.27 -37.27
CA ALA A 283 26.33 20.56 -36.66
C ALA A 283 26.53 20.57 -35.13
N LEU A 284 26.39 19.43 -34.44
CA LEU A 284 26.43 19.41 -32.96
C LEU A 284 27.82 19.80 -32.38
N PRO A 285 28.96 19.32 -32.89
CA PRO A 285 30.28 19.77 -32.43
C PRO A 285 30.53 21.26 -32.70
N ALA A 286 30.00 21.80 -33.81
CA ALA A 286 30.06 23.23 -34.11
C ALA A 286 29.19 24.08 -33.17
N ALA A 287 28.13 23.48 -32.61
CA ALA A 287 27.31 24.03 -31.53
C ALA A 287 27.89 23.81 -30.12
N GLY A 288 29.09 23.22 -30.01
CA GLY A 288 29.82 23.04 -28.75
C GLY A 288 29.70 21.67 -28.09
N LEU A 289 29.20 20.64 -28.79
CA LEU A 289 29.07 19.28 -28.24
C LEU A 289 30.40 18.54 -28.08
N HIS A 290 30.63 17.95 -26.91
CA HIS A 290 31.68 16.97 -26.64
C HIS A 290 31.10 15.57 -26.35
N ARG A 291 31.96 14.56 -26.20
CA ARG A 291 31.55 13.18 -25.96
C ARG A 291 30.88 13.01 -24.58
N GLN A 292 29.75 12.30 -24.56
CA GLN A 292 28.80 12.14 -23.44
C GLN A 292 28.09 13.43 -22.97
N ASP A 293 28.34 14.61 -23.55
CA ASP A 293 27.55 15.82 -23.25
C ASP A 293 26.06 15.56 -23.55
N VAL A 294 25.17 16.08 -22.69
CA VAL A 294 23.73 15.86 -22.84
C VAL A 294 23.14 16.80 -23.88
N VAL A 295 22.42 16.20 -24.84
CA VAL A 295 21.61 16.89 -25.86
C VAL A 295 20.14 16.59 -25.61
N ALA A 296 19.38 17.62 -25.27
CA ALA A 296 17.94 17.51 -25.22
C ALA A 296 17.34 17.58 -26.63
N VAL A 297 16.33 16.76 -26.90
CA VAL A 297 15.53 16.83 -28.13
C VAL A 297 14.09 17.13 -27.75
N VAL A 298 13.55 18.20 -28.33
CA VAL A 298 12.26 18.80 -27.99
C VAL A 298 11.50 19.11 -29.29
N THR A 299 10.80 18.12 -29.81
CA THR A 299 10.22 18.09 -31.17
C THR A 299 8.92 17.30 -31.16
N GLU A 300 8.03 17.52 -32.12
CA GLU A 300 6.86 16.66 -32.32
C GLU A 300 7.27 15.23 -32.70
N ARG A 301 6.33 14.28 -32.57
CA ARG A 301 6.52 12.88 -32.99
C ARG A 301 6.50 12.76 -34.52
N ASN A 302 7.59 13.14 -35.17
CA ASN A 302 7.71 13.16 -36.62
C ASN A 302 9.02 12.48 -37.11
N LEU A 303 9.29 12.52 -38.42
CA LEU A 303 10.50 11.94 -39.01
C LEU A 303 11.79 12.70 -38.61
N ASP A 304 11.68 14.00 -38.36
CA ASP A 304 12.79 14.87 -38.01
C ASP A 304 13.24 14.65 -36.54
N TRP A 305 12.34 14.27 -35.63
CA TRP A 305 12.66 13.69 -34.32
C TRP A 305 13.56 12.45 -34.46
N LEU A 306 13.21 11.49 -35.33
CA LEU A 306 14.03 10.30 -35.58
C LEU A 306 15.43 10.67 -36.10
N ALA A 307 15.54 11.64 -37.02
CA ALA A 307 16.84 12.14 -37.48
C ALA A 307 17.65 12.79 -36.34
N ALA A 308 17.01 13.55 -35.45
CA ALA A 308 17.66 14.16 -34.28
C ALA A 308 18.18 13.12 -33.28
N VAL A 309 17.40 12.06 -32.96
CA VAL A 309 17.86 10.96 -32.09
C VAL A 309 19.09 10.26 -32.69
N LEU A 310 19.05 9.95 -34.00
CA LEU A 310 20.20 9.37 -34.69
C LEU A 310 21.43 10.29 -34.70
N ALA A 311 21.21 11.60 -34.84
CA ALA A 311 22.28 12.60 -34.88
C ALA A 311 23.04 12.69 -33.55
N VAL A 312 22.33 12.66 -32.42
CA VAL A 312 22.94 12.70 -31.07
C VAL A 312 23.86 11.49 -30.88
N PHE A 313 23.40 10.28 -31.20
CA PHE A 313 24.24 9.08 -31.11
C PHE A 313 25.45 9.12 -32.07
N LYS A 314 25.26 9.59 -33.31
CA LYS A 314 26.34 9.72 -34.32
C LYS A 314 27.41 10.75 -33.97
N ALA A 315 27.06 11.75 -33.15
CA ALA A 315 28.00 12.74 -32.62
C ALA A 315 28.60 12.33 -31.25
N GLY A 316 28.20 11.19 -30.68
CA GLY A 316 28.67 10.71 -29.38
C GLY A 316 28.13 11.49 -28.17
N GLY A 317 26.99 12.18 -28.32
CA GLY A 317 26.28 12.85 -27.23
C GLY A 317 25.26 11.94 -26.54
N THR A 318 24.80 12.35 -25.36
CA THR A 318 23.79 11.63 -24.56
C THR A 318 22.39 12.16 -24.88
N TYR A 319 21.45 11.29 -25.27
CA TYR A 319 20.08 11.66 -25.63
C TYR A 319 19.20 11.94 -24.40
N LEU A 320 18.60 13.14 -24.34
CA LEU A 320 17.57 13.51 -23.36
C LEU A 320 16.26 13.87 -24.09
N PRO A 321 15.24 12.99 -24.11
CA PRO A 321 13.92 13.35 -24.60
C PRO A 321 13.21 14.31 -23.65
N ILE A 322 12.62 15.37 -24.20
CA ILE A 322 11.66 16.21 -23.49
C ILE A 322 10.46 16.44 -24.40
N GLU A 323 9.27 16.06 -23.91
CA GLU A 323 8.00 16.30 -24.61
C GLU A 323 7.79 17.82 -24.80
N PRO A 324 7.58 18.33 -26.04
CA PRO A 324 7.43 19.77 -26.29
C PRO A 324 6.25 20.41 -25.55
N HIS A 325 5.23 19.62 -25.22
CA HIS A 325 4.06 20.04 -24.45
C HIS A 325 4.28 20.05 -22.92
N PHE A 326 5.46 19.68 -22.40
CA PHE A 326 5.75 19.81 -20.98
C PHE A 326 5.84 21.28 -20.53
N PRO A 327 5.46 21.62 -19.29
CA PRO A 327 5.50 23.00 -18.81
C PRO A 327 6.91 23.58 -18.73
N ALA A 328 7.04 24.91 -18.89
CA ALA A 328 8.34 25.59 -19.02
C ALA A 328 9.26 25.31 -17.81
N ASP A 329 8.73 25.40 -16.59
CA ASP A 329 9.47 25.15 -15.36
C ASP A 329 9.99 23.71 -15.29
N ARG A 330 9.23 22.75 -15.84
CA ARG A 330 9.62 21.34 -15.91
C ARG A 330 10.73 21.10 -16.92
N ILE A 331 10.62 21.70 -18.10
CA ILE A 331 11.67 21.67 -19.13
C ILE A 331 12.96 22.27 -18.55
N ALA A 332 12.88 23.44 -17.90
CA ALA A 332 14.03 24.09 -17.27
C ALA A 332 14.64 23.23 -16.15
N ALA A 333 13.83 22.62 -15.28
CA ALA A 333 14.30 21.73 -14.23
C ALA A 333 15.03 20.49 -14.80
N MET A 334 14.48 19.85 -15.83
CA MET A 334 15.10 18.69 -16.50
C MET A 334 16.44 19.07 -17.17
N LEU A 335 16.47 20.17 -17.94
CA LEU A 335 17.68 20.66 -18.60
C LEU A 335 18.78 21.01 -17.59
N SER A 336 18.44 21.76 -16.54
CA SER A 336 19.36 22.16 -15.47
C SER A 336 19.92 20.94 -14.72
N ARG A 337 19.04 20.03 -14.30
CA ARG A 337 19.41 18.84 -13.53
C ARG A 337 20.23 17.83 -14.34
N ALA A 338 20.03 17.74 -15.65
CA ALA A 338 20.88 16.96 -16.54
C ALA A 338 22.17 17.69 -16.96
N SER A 339 22.39 18.94 -16.55
CA SER A 339 23.48 19.80 -17.01
C SER A 339 23.55 19.92 -18.54
N CYS A 340 22.38 19.96 -19.18
CA CYS A 340 22.21 19.91 -20.63
C CYS A 340 22.75 21.18 -21.30
N GLY A 341 23.78 21.05 -22.14
CA GLY A 341 24.40 22.20 -22.83
C GLY A 341 23.73 22.58 -24.15
N LEU A 342 23.05 21.63 -24.81
CA LEU A 342 22.51 21.78 -26.16
C LEU A 342 21.07 21.26 -26.27
N VAL A 343 20.21 22.03 -26.95
CA VAL A 343 18.82 21.66 -27.27
C VAL A 343 18.62 21.62 -28.78
N LEU A 344 18.10 20.50 -29.28
CA LEU A 344 17.57 20.34 -30.63
C LEU A 344 16.06 20.50 -30.62
N THR A 345 15.53 21.32 -31.54
CA THR A 345 14.09 21.58 -31.67
C THR A 345 13.71 22.04 -33.08
N GLU A 346 12.43 22.10 -33.40
CA GLU A 346 11.93 22.58 -34.69
C GLU A 346 11.16 23.91 -34.55
N PRO A 347 11.10 24.77 -35.58
CA PRO A 347 10.37 26.02 -35.50
C PRO A 347 8.86 25.82 -35.28
N GLY A 348 8.27 26.56 -34.34
CA GLY A 348 6.82 26.60 -34.10
C GLY A 348 6.37 25.93 -32.81
N SER A 349 6.89 24.74 -32.49
CA SER A 349 6.56 24.03 -31.23
C SER A 349 7.30 24.56 -29.99
N THR A 350 8.05 25.66 -30.12
CA THR A 350 8.98 26.11 -29.07
C THR A 350 8.38 26.96 -27.96
N ALA A 351 7.14 27.45 -28.03
CA ALA A 351 6.64 28.51 -27.14
C ALA A 351 6.72 28.22 -25.62
N THR A 352 6.87 26.95 -25.21
CA THR A 352 7.11 26.56 -23.81
C THR A 352 8.59 26.30 -23.51
N LEU A 353 9.36 25.80 -24.49
CA LEU A 353 10.83 25.72 -24.46
C LEU A 353 11.50 27.11 -24.44
N ASP A 354 10.97 28.07 -25.22
CA ASP A 354 11.43 29.46 -25.24
C ASP A 354 11.45 30.06 -23.83
N ARG A 355 10.31 29.94 -23.13
CA ARG A 355 10.13 30.38 -21.73
C ARG A 355 11.03 29.62 -20.75
N ALA A 356 11.27 28.32 -20.98
CA ALA A 356 12.22 27.55 -20.16
C ALA A 356 13.65 28.08 -20.30
N LEU A 357 14.08 28.39 -21.53
CA LEU A 357 15.42 28.86 -21.85
C LEU A 357 15.69 30.31 -21.40
N GLU A 358 14.66 31.15 -21.21
CA GLU A 358 14.81 32.46 -20.56
C GLU A 358 15.48 32.37 -19.18
N SER A 359 15.28 31.27 -18.46
CA SER A 359 15.91 30.99 -17.16
C SER A 359 17.30 30.33 -17.25
N LEU A 360 17.71 29.88 -18.44
CA LEU A 360 18.90 29.06 -18.67
C LEU A 360 19.81 29.62 -19.79
N PRO A 361 20.40 30.82 -19.61
CA PRO A 361 21.17 31.51 -20.66
C PRO A 361 22.48 30.82 -21.10
N GLY A 362 22.86 29.70 -20.45
CA GLY A 362 24.00 28.87 -20.86
C GLY A 362 23.65 27.73 -21.82
N VAL A 363 22.37 27.49 -22.10
CA VAL A 363 21.92 26.37 -22.94
C VAL A 363 21.79 26.84 -24.38
N HIS A 364 22.56 26.25 -25.29
CA HIS A 364 22.47 26.59 -26.71
C HIS A 364 21.27 25.90 -27.35
N ARG A 365 20.53 26.62 -28.21
CA ARG A 365 19.42 26.07 -28.99
C ARG A 365 19.78 26.03 -30.48
N LEU A 366 19.74 24.85 -31.06
CA LEU A 366 19.92 24.61 -32.48
C LEU A 366 18.60 24.14 -33.10
N PHE A 367 18.09 24.89 -34.08
CA PHE A 367 16.91 24.49 -34.83
C PHE A 367 17.27 23.47 -35.94
N LEU A 368 16.44 22.45 -36.14
CA LEU A 368 16.72 21.37 -37.10
C LEU A 368 16.82 21.86 -38.55
N ASP A 369 15.98 22.81 -38.97
CA ASP A 369 16.02 23.42 -40.31
C ASP A 369 17.31 24.22 -40.52
N ALA A 370 17.67 25.08 -39.57
CA ALA A 370 18.94 25.83 -39.60
C ALA A 370 20.17 24.90 -39.64
N ALA A 371 20.12 23.74 -38.96
CA ALA A 371 21.17 22.73 -39.01
C ALA A 371 21.22 22.00 -40.38
N TYR A 372 20.08 21.67 -40.98
CA TYR A 372 19.98 21.09 -42.33
C TYR A 372 20.44 22.04 -43.45
N GLU A 373 20.35 23.35 -43.25
CA GLU A 373 20.88 24.37 -44.16
C GLU A 373 22.38 24.64 -43.91
N GLY A 374 22.78 24.73 -42.65
CA GLY A 374 24.14 25.07 -42.22
C GLY A 374 25.18 23.98 -42.52
N SER A 375 24.80 22.70 -42.44
CA SER A 375 25.63 21.59 -42.89
C SER A 375 25.03 20.91 -44.12
N ARG A 376 25.87 20.70 -45.15
CA ARG A 376 25.57 19.86 -46.32
C ARG A 376 26.40 18.58 -46.36
N ASP A 377 27.11 18.27 -45.28
CA ASP A 377 27.86 17.02 -45.20
C ASP A 377 26.91 15.87 -44.82
N GLU A 378 26.86 14.86 -45.69
CA GLU A 378 26.03 13.66 -45.56
C GLU A 378 26.87 12.42 -45.22
N SER A 379 28.18 12.57 -45.01
CA SER A 379 29.07 11.48 -44.61
C SER A 379 28.83 11.07 -43.15
N ASP A 380 29.06 9.80 -42.83
CA ASP A 380 28.93 9.29 -41.47
C ASP A 380 30.04 9.90 -40.58
N PRO A 381 29.73 10.60 -39.46
CA PRO A 381 30.72 11.37 -38.70
C PRO A 381 31.88 10.56 -38.10
N GLY A 382 31.69 9.26 -37.87
CA GLY A 382 32.75 8.37 -37.37
C GLY A 382 33.26 8.68 -35.97
N VAL A 383 32.47 9.34 -35.12
CA VAL A 383 32.84 9.66 -33.73
C VAL A 383 32.93 8.36 -32.90
N PRO A 384 34.09 8.03 -32.29
CA PRO A 384 34.21 6.78 -31.53
C PRO A 384 33.42 6.79 -30.21
N VAL A 385 32.51 5.83 -30.07
CA VAL A 385 31.62 5.66 -28.89
C VAL A 385 31.83 4.27 -28.25
N ALA A 386 32.17 4.26 -26.97
CA ALA A 386 32.41 3.07 -26.15
C ALA A 386 31.08 2.43 -25.68
N PRO A 387 31.06 1.13 -25.32
CA PRO A 387 29.82 0.47 -24.88
C PRO A 387 29.30 1.03 -23.55
N ASP A 388 30.21 1.51 -22.70
CA ASP A 388 29.96 2.13 -21.40
C ASP A 388 29.76 3.66 -21.46
N ASP A 389 29.81 4.29 -22.65
CA ASP A 389 29.32 5.67 -22.81
C ASP A 389 27.80 5.72 -22.55
N LEU A 390 27.32 6.84 -22.01
CA LEU A 390 25.88 7.07 -21.89
C LEU A 390 25.23 7.14 -23.28
N ALA A 391 24.15 6.38 -23.46
CA ALA A 391 23.27 6.53 -24.60
C ALA A 391 22.19 7.58 -24.32
N TYR A 392 21.53 7.50 -23.15
CA TYR A 392 20.38 8.33 -22.85
C TYR A 392 20.13 8.57 -21.36
N ILE A 393 19.33 9.60 -21.08
CA ILE A 393 18.79 9.93 -19.76
C ILE A 393 17.26 10.08 -19.87
N PHE A 394 16.51 9.18 -19.24
CA PHE A 394 15.05 9.33 -19.09
C PHE A 394 14.71 9.80 -17.68
N PHE A 395 13.91 10.86 -17.57
CA PHE A 395 13.42 11.34 -16.28
C PHE A 395 12.15 10.59 -15.87
N THR A 396 12.27 9.82 -14.78
CA THR A 396 11.10 9.29 -14.06
C THR A 396 10.70 10.24 -12.94
N SER A 397 9.44 10.19 -12.50
CA SER A 397 9.02 10.95 -11.32
C SER A 397 9.79 10.51 -10.07
N GLY A 398 9.99 11.42 -9.12
CA GLY A 398 10.79 11.16 -7.92
C GLY A 398 10.02 11.29 -6.60
N SER A 399 10.28 10.38 -5.66
CA SER A 399 9.64 10.35 -4.33
C SER A 399 9.88 11.60 -3.47
N THR A 400 10.95 12.36 -3.70
CA THR A 400 11.19 13.69 -3.08
C THR A 400 10.46 14.83 -3.80
N GLY A 401 9.64 14.53 -4.79
CA GLY A 401 9.00 15.49 -5.68
C GLY A 401 9.91 16.29 -6.60
N GLU A 402 11.08 15.75 -6.94
CA GLU A 402 11.86 16.19 -8.10
C GLU A 402 12.13 14.99 -9.02
N PRO A 403 11.91 15.13 -10.35
CA PRO A 403 12.20 14.09 -11.33
C PRO A 403 13.65 13.59 -11.28
N LYS A 404 13.83 12.27 -11.38
CA LYS A 404 15.13 11.58 -11.36
C LYS A 404 15.48 11.06 -12.76
N GLY A 405 16.55 11.59 -13.35
CA GLY A 405 17.05 11.16 -14.66
C GLY A 405 17.87 9.88 -14.53
N ALA A 406 17.34 8.74 -14.97
CA ALA A 406 18.07 7.46 -14.98
C ALA A 406 19.04 7.41 -16.18
N MET A 407 20.32 7.22 -15.91
CA MET A 407 21.39 7.21 -16.91
C MET A 407 21.65 5.80 -17.45
N CYS A 408 21.40 5.56 -18.74
CA CYS A 408 21.65 4.26 -19.39
C CYS A 408 22.79 4.33 -20.40
N GLU A 409 23.52 3.22 -20.53
CA GLU A 409 24.74 3.09 -21.34
C GLU A 409 24.45 2.34 -22.66
N HIS A 410 25.29 2.56 -23.68
CA HIS A 410 25.09 2.02 -25.03
C HIS A 410 25.03 0.48 -25.09
N GLU A 411 25.74 -0.23 -24.21
CA GLU A 411 25.70 -1.69 -24.12
C GLU A 411 24.30 -2.19 -23.70
N GLY A 412 23.72 -1.57 -22.66
CA GLY A 412 22.39 -1.90 -22.13
C GLY A 412 21.29 -1.62 -23.15
N MET A 413 21.33 -0.44 -23.78
CA MET A 413 20.41 -0.09 -24.87
C MET A 413 20.47 -1.10 -26.01
N LEU A 414 21.67 -1.46 -26.48
CA LEU A 414 21.83 -2.39 -27.60
C LEU A 414 21.38 -3.82 -27.24
N ASN A 415 21.60 -4.23 -25.99
CA ASN A 415 21.10 -5.50 -25.48
C ASN A 415 19.56 -5.56 -25.48
N HIS A 416 18.91 -4.53 -24.96
CA HIS A 416 17.45 -4.42 -24.95
C HIS A 416 16.85 -4.39 -26.37
N LEU A 417 17.46 -3.62 -27.29
CA LEU A 417 17.06 -3.61 -28.71
C LEU A 417 17.10 -5.02 -29.32
N TYR A 418 18.13 -5.82 -29.01
CA TYR A 418 18.20 -7.20 -29.49
C TYR A 418 17.17 -8.13 -28.82
N ALA A 419 16.89 -7.98 -27.52
CA ALA A 419 15.81 -8.73 -26.86
C ALA A 419 14.44 -8.48 -27.53
N LYS A 420 14.10 -7.21 -27.81
CA LYS A 420 12.88 -6.86 -28.54
C LYS A 420 12.85 -7.44 -29.96
N ILE A 421 13.99 -7.46 -30.65
CA ILE A 421 14.12 -8.05 -31.99
C ILE A 421 13.88 -9.56 -31.97
N ASP A 422 14.59 -10.27 -31.08
CA ASP A 422 14.54 -11.73 -30.97
C ASP A 422 13.12 -12.20 -30.57
N ASP A 423 12.58 -11.70 -29.45
CA ASP A 423 11.37 -12.24 -28.82
C ASP A 423 10.08 -11.83 -29.55
N LEU A 424 9.98 -10.55 -29.97
CA LEU A 424 8.85 -10.06 -30.74
C LEU A 424 8.93 -10.47 -32.23
N GLY A 425 10.06 -11.02 -32.67
CA GLY A 425 10.25 -11.52 -34.04
C GLY A 425 10.34 -10.41 -35.08
N ILE A 426 11.04 -9.33 -34.76
CA ILE A 426 11.27 -8.21 -35.68
C ILE A 426 12.29 -8.67 -36.73
N ALA A 427 11.96 -8.54 -38.02
CA ALA A 427 12.77 -9.03 -39.13
C ALA A 427 12.85 -8.00 -40.27
N GLU A 428 13.58 -8.33 -41.33
CA GLU A 428 13.65 -7.52 -42.56
C GLU A 428 12.23 -7.31 -43.12
N GLY A 429 11.92 -6.08 -43.54
CA GLY A 429 10.61 -5.70 -44.05
C GLY A 429 9.44 -5.79 -43.06
N GLN A 430 9.66 -6.13 -41.78
CA GLN A 430 8.63 -5.98 -40.75
C GLN A 430 8.52 -4.51 -40.31
N VAL A 431 7.29 -4.12 -39.95
CA VAL A 431 6.99 -2.76 -39.50
C VAL A 431 6.76 -2.75 -38.00
N VAL A 432 7.47 -1.88 -37.28
CA VAL A 432 7.27 -1.61 -35.84
C VAL A 432 6.49 -0.31 -35.70
N ALA A 433 5.40 -0.32 -34.93
CA ALA A 433 4.64 0.89 -34.63
C ALA A 433 5.27 1.65 -33.45
N GLN A 434 5.60 2.91 -33.67
CA GLN A 434 6.02 3.87 -32.65
C GLN A 434 4.79 4.65 -32.19
N THR A 435 4.40 4.41 -30.94
CA THR A 435 3.12 4.83 -30.34
C THR A 435 3.30 5.50 -28.97
N ALA A 436 4.39 5.21 -28.26
CA ALA A 436 4.64 5.74 -26.92
C ALA A 436 5.10 7.22 -26.95
N PRO A 437 4.79 8.02 -25.92
CA PRO A 437 5.31 9.38 -25.78
C PRO A 437 6.84 9.38 -25.68
N GLN A 438 7.48 10.40 -26.26
CA GLN A 438 8.93 10.46 -26.44
C GLN A 438 9.71 10.43 -25.12
N CYS A 439 9.08 10.89 -24.04
CA CYS A 439 9.61 10.95 -22.69
C CYS A 439 9.57 9.60 -21.93
N PHE A 440 9.20 8.50 -22.60
CA PHE A 440 9.32 7.13 -22.08
C PHE A 440 10.34 6.31 -22.87
N ASP A 441 11.08 5.50 -22.13
CA ASP A 441 12.04 4.48 -22.58
C ASP A 441 11.47 3.57 -23.68
N ILE A 442 10.22 3.13 -23.50
CA ILE A 442 9.42 2.39 -24.48
C ILE A 442 9.49 3.01 -25.90
N SER A 443 9.47 4.35 -26.00
CA SER A 443 9.49 5.03 -27.30
C SER A 443 10.77 4.77 -28.08
N LEU A 444 11.90 4.57 -27.40
CA LEU A 444 13.21 4.46 -28.02
C LEU A 444 13.40 3.11 -28.71
N TRP A 445 12.95 2.00 -28.11
CA TRP A 445 13.05 0.70 -28.79
C TRP A 445 12.07 0.61 -29.96
N GLN A 446 10.87 1.16 -29.82
CA GLN A 446 9.89 1.24 -30.91
C GLN A 446 10.44 2.06 -32.10
N LEU A 447 11.13 3.16 -31.80
CA LEU A 447 11.72 4.07 -32.79
C LEU A 447 12.87 3.41 -33.57
N LEU A 448 13.71 2.62 -32.90
CA LEU A 448 15.03 2.20 -33.39
C LEU A 448 15.17 0.71 -33.77
N SER A 449 14.41 -0.20 -33.16
CA SER A 449 14.62 -1.66 -33.31
C SER A 449 14.53 -2.15 -34.76
N ALA A 450 13.55 -1.67 -35.52
CA ALA A 450 13.38 -2.00 -36.94
C ALA A 450 14.59 -1.59 -37.80
N LEU A 451 15.32 -0.54 -37.40
CA LEU A 451 16.47 -0.02 -38.13
C LEU A 451 17.70 -0.93 -38.06
N LEU A 452 17.74 -1.88 -37.11
CA LEU A 452 18.78 -2.92 -37.03
C LEU A 452 18.48 -4.15 -37.89
N THR A 453 17.22 -4.36 -38.30
CA THR A 453 16.77 -5.57 -39.00
C THR A 453 16.58 -5.37 -40.51
N GLY A 454 16.62 -4.14 -41.01
CA GLY A 454 16.09 -3.82 -42.35
C GLY A 454 14.56 -3.76 -42.38
N GLY A 455 13.93 -3.57 -41.21
CA GLY A 455 12.51 -3.27 -41.07
C GLY A 455 12.20 -1.78 -41.29
N ARG A 456 11.00 -1.37 -40.89
CA ARG A 456 10.48 -0.01 -41.01
C ARG A 456 9.85 0.47 -39.70
N THR A 457 10.13 1.71 -39.28
CA THR A 457 9.43 2.37 -38.17
C THR A 457 8.22 3.14 -38.69
N LEU A 458 7.03 2.84 -38.17
CA LEU A 458 5.79 3.60 -38.43
C LEU A 458 5.54 4.54 -37.26
N LEU A 459 5.74 5.84 -37.46
CA LEU A 459 5.44 6.86 -36.46
C LEU A 459 3.94 7.15 -36.47
N VAL A 460 3.27 6.96 -35.33
CA VAL A 460 1.83 7.17 -35.17
C VAL A 460 1.57 8.40 -34.31
N GLU A 461 0.93 9.43 -34.87
CA GLU A 461 0.55 10.67 -34.17
C GLU A 461 -0.20 10.41 -32.86
N GLN A 462 -0.02 11.27 -31.85
CA GLN A 462 -0.68 11.11 -30.56
C GLN A 462 -2.22 11.21 -30.70
N GLU A 463 -2.70 12.09 -31.58
CA GLU A 463 -4.10 12.23 -31.98
C GLU A 463 -4.65 10.96 -32.65
N ALA A 464 -3.82 10.23 -33.38
CA ALA A 464 -4.22 8.95 -33.96
C ALA A 464 -4.34 7.88 -32.87
N VAL A 465 -3.44 7.82 -31.89
CA VAL A 465 -3.56 6.93 -30.72
C VAL A 465 -4.82 7.24 -29.89
N LEU A 466 -5.26 8.50 -29.82
CA LEU A 466 -6.47 8.90 -29.09
C LEU A 466 -7.79 8.57 -29.79
N ASP A 467 -7.83 8.36 -31.11
CA ASP A 467 -9.00 7.81 -31.82
C ASP A 467 -8.71 6.35 -32.19
N VAL A 468 -9.18 5.39 -31.39
CA VAL A 468 -8.90 3.95 -31.60
C VAL A 468 -9.35 3.45 -32.98
N GLY A 469 -10.34 4.08 -33.62
CA GLY A 469 -10.69 3.81 -35.00
C GLY A 469 -9.54 4.20 -35.95
N ARG A 470 -9.12 5.48 -35.90
CA ARG A 470 -7.98 6.02 -36.67
C ARG A 470 -6.66 5.32 -36.34
N PHE A 471 -6.44 4.93 -35.10
CA PHE A 471 -5.30 4.14 -34.65
C PHE A 471 -5.24 2.80 -35.41
N LEU A 472 -6.32 2.03 -35.37
CA LEU A 472 -6.36 0.72 -36.01
C LEU A 472 -6.32 0.83 -37.54
N ASP A 473 -6.93 1.87 -38.13
CA ASP A 473 -6.73 2.21 -39.55
C ASP A 473 -5.23 2.43 -39.86
N THR A 474 -4.55 3.28 -39.09
CA THR A 474 -3.11 3.59 -39.25
C THR A 474 -2.22 2.35 -39.07
N ILE A 475 -2.55 1.48 -38.10
CA ILE A 475 -1.86 0.20 -37.84
C ILE A 475 -2.03 -0.80 -38.99
N VAL A 476 -3.22 -0.85 -39.61
CA VAL A 476 -3.52 -1.74 -40.75
C VAL A 476 -2.91 -1.22 -42.04
N ASP A 477 -3.14 0.04 -42.40
CA ASP A 477 -2.65 0.67 -43.63
C ASP A 477 -1.12 0.84 -43.60
N GLY A 478 -0.57 1.17 -42.43
CA GLY A 478 0.87 1.17 -42.17
C GLY A 478 1.49 -0.23 -42.09
N GLY A 479 0.69 -1.30 -42.12
CA GLY A 479 1.15 -2.69 -42.16
C GLY A 479 1.95 -3.12 -40.92
N ALA A 480 1.61 -2.60 -39.74
CA ALA A 480 2.35 -2.86 -38.50
C ALA A 480 2.36 -4.35 -38.14
N GLY A 481 3.56 -4.93 -38.07
CA GLY A 481 3.79 -6.33 -37.69
C GLY A 481 4.01 -6.51 -36.19
N VAL A 482 4.55 -5.48 -35.52
CA VAL A 482 4.77 -5.44 -34.08
C VAL A 482 4.26 -4.12 -33.51
N LEU A 483 3.55 -4.21 -32.39
CA LEU A 483 3.00 -3.09 -31.62
C LEU A 483 3.30 -3.32 -30.13
N GLN A 484 3.51 -2.25 -29.36
CA GLN A 484 3.40 -2.30 -27.89
C GLN A 484 2.47 -1.18 -27.40
N VAL A 485 1.65 -1.52 -26.40
CA VAL A 485 0.71 -0.62 -25.72
C VAL A 485 0.69 -0.95 -24.22
N VAL A 486 -0.01 -0.16 -23.42
CA VAL A 486 -0.22 -0.45 -21.99
C VAL A 486 -1.49 -1.31 -21.82
N PRO A 487 -1.57 -2.23 -20.84
CA PRO A 487 -2.76 -3.09 -20.63
C PRO A 487 -4.10 -2.34 -20.60
N SER A 488 -4.18 -1.19 -19.94
CA SER A 488 -5.39 -0.34 -19.90
C SER A 488 -5.79 0.25 -21.26
N TYR A 489 -4.86 0.46 -22.19
CA TYR A 489 -5.17 0.84 -23.57
C TYR A 489 -5.53 -0.38 -24.42
N LEU A 490 -4.92 -1.53 -24.18
CA LEU A 490 -5.29 -2.80 -24.81
C LEU A 490 -6.76 -3.18 -24.52
N ASP A 491 -7.24 -2.93 -23.30
CA ASP A 491 -8.66 -3.08 -22.93
C ASP A 491 -9.60 -2.27 -23.82
N VAL A 492 -9.27 -1.02 -24.13
CA VAL A 492 -10.11 -0.16 -24.98
C VAL A 492 -9.98 -0.50 -26.45
N VAL A 493 -8.80 -0.93 -26.92
CA VAL A 493 -8.62 -1.51 -28.26
C VAL A 493 -9.46 -2.79 -28.42
N LEU A 494 -9.48 -3.68 -27.41
CA LEU A 494 -10.33 -4.87 -27.43
C LEU A 494 -11.82 -4.53 -27.40
N SER A 495 -12.23 -3.60 -26.53
CA SER A 495 -13.62 -3.14 -26.44
C SER A 495 -14.11 -2.51 -27.76
N PHE A 496 -13.24 -1.89 -28.54
CA PHE A 496 -13.55 -1.46 -29.92
C PHE A 496 -13.63 -2.64 -30.89
N LEU A 497 -12.64 -3.55 -30.88
CA LEU A 497 -12.62 -4.72 -31.80
C LEU A 497 -13.79 -5.69 -31.57
N GLU A 498 -14.32 -5.75 -30.34
CA GLU A 498 -15.50 -6.52 -29.97
C GLU A 498 -16.80 -5.91 -30.55
N GLN A 499 -16.87 -4.58 -30.71
CA GLN A 499 -18.03 -3.86 -31.28
C GLN A 499 -17.92 -3.67 -32.80
N HIS A 500 -16.71 -3.41 -33.29
CA HIS A 500 -16.38 -3.14 -34.70
C HIS A 500 -15.29 -4.12 -35.17
N PRO A 501 -15.61 -5.40 -35.46
CA PRO A 501 -14.62 -6.42 -35.81
C PRO A 501 -13.75 -6.06 -37.01
N ARG A 502 -12.45 -5.88 -36.78
CA ARG A 502 -11.43 -5.55 -37.78
C ARG A 502 -10.47 -6.72 -37.97
N GLN A 503 -10.01 -6.93 -39.21
CA GLN A 503 -8.86 -7.81 -39.46
C GLN A 503 -7.56 -7.05 -39.27
N LEU A 504 -6.57 -7.67 -38.62
CA LEU A 504 -5.24 -7.12 -38.38
C LEU A 504 -4.19 -7.96 -39.14
N PRO A 505 -4.20 -7.98 -40.48
CA PRO A 505 -3.57 -9.03 -41.28
C PRO A 505 -2.03 -9.05 -41.24
N ALA A 506 -1.41 -7.91 -40.93
CA ALA A 506 0.05 -7.79 -40.79
C ALA A 506 0.55 -8.11 -39.37
N LEU A 507 -0.29 -7.91 -38.35
CA LEU A 507 0.11 -7.86 -36.94
C LEU A 507 0.39 -9.28 -36.41
N ARG A 508 1.61 -9.50 -35.91
CA ARG A 508 2.11 -10.82 -35.44
C ARG A 508 2.31 -10.90 -33.94
N CYS A 509 2.63 -9.78 -33.32
CA CYS A 509 2.83 -9.67 -31.88
C CYS A 509 2.33 -8.32 -31.39
N VAL A 510 1.53 -8.34 -30.32
CA VAL A 510 1.33 -7.19 -29.44
C VAL A 510 2.15 -7.46 -28.18
N SER A 511 2.96 -6.51 -27.76
CA SER A 511 3.54 -6.51 -26.41
C SER A 511 2.73 -5.60 -25.50
N VAL A 512 2.74 -5.89 -24.21
CA VAL A 512 2.29 -4.98 -23.16
C VAL A 512 3.35 -4.88 -22.08
N THR A 513 3.57 -3.67 -21.58
CA THR A 513 4.43 -3.36 -20.42
C THR A 513 3.79 -2.21 -19.63
N GLY A 514 4.43 -1.79 -18.53
CA GLY A 514 4.04 -0.61 -17.76
C GLY A 514 2.87 -0.79 -16.79
N GLU A 515 2.10 -1.88 -16.85
CA GLU A 515 1.06 -2.22 -15.86
C GLU A 515 0.99 -3.75 -15.67
N ALA A 516 0.42 -4.22 -14.56
CA ALA A 516 0.27 -5.65 -14.31
C ALA A 516 -0.80 -6.27 -15.25
N LEU A 517 -0.40 -7.26 -16.06
CA LEU A 517 -1.29 -7.91 -17.02
C LEU A 517 -2.25 -8.89 -16.34
N LYS A 518 -3.55 -8.63 -16.50
CA LYS A 518 -4.64 -9.44 -15.95
C LYS A 518 -5.01 -10.62 -16.85
N LYS A 519 -5.39 -11.76 -16.26
CA LYS A 519 -5.72 -13.01 -16.96
C LYS A 519 -6.93 -12.85 -17.88
N GLU A 520 -7.96 -12.15 -17.43
CA GLU A 520 -9.20 -11.87 -18.17
C GLU A 520 -8.94 -11.05 -19.45
N LEU A 521 -7.92 -10.19 -19.43
CA LEU A 521 -7.49 -9.40 -20.59
C LEU A 521 -6.75 -10.27 -21.61
N VAL A 522 -5.96 -11.25 -21.15
CA VAL A 522 -5.31 -12.26 -22.01
C VAL A 522 -6.34 -13.20 -22.62
N GLU A 523 -7.36 -13.60 -21.87
CA GLU A 523 -8.49 -14.40 -22.35
C GLU A 523 -9.29 -13.66 -23.44
N ARG A 524 -9.66 -12.39 -23.22
CA ARG A 524 -10.29 -11.54 -24.25
C ARG A 524 -9.39 -11.32 -25.46
N TRP A 525 -8.09 -11.13 -25.27
CA TRP A 525 -7.14 -11.01 -26.38
C TRP A 525 -7.14 -12.25 -27.27
N PHE A 526 -6.98 -13.45 -26.70
CA PHE A 526 -6.97 -14.67 -27.50
C PHE A 526 -8.35 -15.08 -28.03
N ALA A 527 -9.46 -14.62 -27.44
CA ALA A 527 -10.79 -14.75 -28.04
C ALA A 527 -10.94 -13.89 -29.30
N THR A 528 -10.49 -12.63 -29.28
CA THR A 528 -10.63 -11.67 -30.39
C THR A 528 -9.55 -11.84 -31.47
N ALA A 529 -8.31 -12.13 -31.08
CA ALA A 529 -7.13 -12.19 -31.95
C ALA A 529 -6.29 -13.49 -31.79
N PRO A 530 -6.88 -14.70 -31.91
CA PRO A 530 -6.25 -16.01 -31.62
C PRO A 530 -5.01 -16.40 -32.45
N ARG A 531 -4.54 -15.54 -33.36
CA ARG A 531 -3.35 -15.78 -34.20
C ARG A 531 -2.21 -14.79 -33.95
N ILE A 532 -2.40 -13.84 -33.03
CA ILE A 532 -1.46 -12.76 -32.75
C ILE A 532 -0.89 -12.98 -31.35
N ARG A 533 0.43 -13.16 -31.25
CA ARG A 533 1.09 -13.40 -29.96
C ARG A 533 0.91 -12.21 -29.03
N LEU A 534 0.79 -12.48 -27.74
CA LEU A 534 0.76 -11.45 -26.69
C LEU A 534 2.01 -11.58 -25.83
N ALA A 535 2.85 -10.56 -25.80
CA ALA A 535 4.09 -10.56 -25.03
C ALA A 535 3.95 -9.69 -23.78
N ASN A 536 3.77 -10.32 -22.62
CA ASN A 536 3.90 -9.61 -21.34
C ASN A 536 5.36 -9.26 -21.13
N ALA A 537 5.65 -7.99 -20.90
CA ALA A 537 7.00 -7.47 -20.76
C ALA A 537 7.12 -6.66 -19.46
N TYR A 538 8.28 -6.73 -18.84
CA TYR A 538 8.56 -6.04 -17.58
C TYR A 538 10.02 -5.64 -17.48
N GLY A 539 10.24 -4.41 -17.05
CA GLY A 539 11.50 -3.88 -16.54
C GLY A 539 11.30 -2.46 -16.00
N LEU A 540 12.41 -1.73 -15.87
CA LEU A 540 12.44 -0.37 -15.34
C LEU A 540 13.39 0.51 -16.17
N THR A 541 13.16 1.83 -16.12
CA THR A 541 14.03 2.83 -16.75
C THR A 541 15.48 2.75 -16.24
N GLU A 542 15.67 2.39 -14.96
CA GLU A 542 16.98 2.16 -14.35
C GLU A 542 17.70 0.89 -14.86
N THR A 543 16.99 0.01 -15.57
CA THR A 543 17.47 -1.27 -16.13
C THR A 543 17.42 -1.32 -17.65
N SER A 544 17.56 -0.17 -18.33
CA SER A 544 17.54 -0.07 -19.79
C SER A 544 16.24 -0.59 -20.43
N ASP A 545 15.08 -0.25 -19.85
CA ASP A 545 13.73 -0.69 -20.24
C ASP A 545 13.43 -2.16 -19.85
N ASP A 546 12.76 -2.95 -20.70
CA ASP A 546 12.24 -4.28 -20.34
C ASP A 546 13.37 -5.34 -20.14
N THR A 547 13.34 -6.00 -18.98
CA THR A 547 14.31 -7.01 -18.51
C THR A 547 13.81 -8.45 -18.60
N ASN A 548 12.49 -8.68 -18.65
CA ASN A 548 11.86 -9.99 -18.75
C ASN A 548 10.75 -9.97 -19.83
N HIS A 549 10.58 -11.11 -20.50
CA HIS A 549 9.51 -11.34 -21.47
C HIS A 549 8.81 -12.70 -21.26
N GLU A 550 7.47 -12.70 -21.26
CA GLU A 550 6.62 -13.89 -21.44
C GLU A 550 5.84 -13.74 -22.76
N VAL A 551 6.29 -14.45 -23.80
CA VAL A 551 5.66 -14.41 -25.13
C VAL A 551 4.65 -15.55 -25.26
N MET A 552 3.36 -15.20 -25.22
CA MET A 552 2.25 -16.16 -25.19
C MET A 552 1.67 -16.42 -26.59
N ASP A 553 1.39 -17.69 -26.87
CA ASP A 553 0.59 -18.18 -28.02
C ASP A 553 -0.87 -18.51 -27.64
N ARG A 554 -1.17 -18.55 -26.34
CA ARG A 554 -2.46 -18.87 -25.72
C ARG A 554 -2.50 -18.37 -24.27
N VAL A 555 -3.66 -18.45 -23.63
CA VAL A 555 -3.84 -18.15 -22.19
C VAL A 555 -2.99 -19.12 -21.34
N PRO A 556 -2.14 -18.62 -20.41
CA PRO A 556 -1.45 -19.46 -19.41
C PRO A 556 -2.43 -20.17 -18.47
N ALA A 557 -2.03 -21.34 -17.94
CA ALA A 557 -2.90 -22.13 -17.06
C ALA A 557 -3.09 -21.52 -15.66
N GLY A 558 -2.05 -20.89 -15.11
CA GLY A 558 -2.09 -20.25 -13.78
C GLY A 558 -2.99 -19.02 -13.73
N ASP A 559 -3.30 -18.54 -12.52
CA ASP A 559 -4.24 -17.43 -12.32
C ASP A 559 -3.62 -16.04 -12.40
N ARG A 560 -2.29 -15.94 -12.26
CA ARG A 560 -1.50 -14.76 -12.61
C ARG A 560 -0.77 -15.00 -13.92
N ILE A 561 -0.58 -13.94 -14.71
CA ILE A 561 0.29 -13.97 -15.88
C ILE A 561 1.73 -13.70 -15.42
N PRO A 562 2.69 -14.61 -15.68
CA PRO A 562 4.07 -14.41 -15.27
C PRO A 562 4.73 -13.29 -16.08
N LEU A 563 5.81 -12.73 -15.54
CA LEU A 563 6.70 -11.79 -16.24
C LEU A 563 7.62 -12.51 -17.23
N GLY A 564 7.69 -13.85 -17.14
CA GLY A 564 8.51 -14.69 -18.01
C GLY A 564 9.94 -14.81 -17.52
N ARG A 565 10.86 -15.12 -18.43
CA ARG A 565 12.29 -15.29 -18.12
C ARG A 565 13.06 -13.98 -18.36
N PRO A 566 14.22 -13.78 -17.71
CA PRO A 566 15.09 -12.65 -18.03
C PRO A 566 15.56 -12.72 -19.49
N VAL A 567 15.61 -11.56 -20.14
CA VAL A 567 16.12 -11.46 -21.52
C VAL A 567 17.63 -11.63 -21.57
N ASN A 568 18.18 -11.86 -22.76
CA ASN A 568 19.61 -12.15 -22.97
C ASN A 568 20.54 -11.24 -22.15
N ASN A 569 21.58 -11.82 -21.54
CA ASN A 569 22.57 -11.18 -20.66
C ASN A 569 22.05 -10.54 -19.34
N VAL A 570 20.75 -10.46 -19.10
CA VAL A 570 20.18 -9.93 -17.85
C VAL A 570 20.21 -10.99 -16.76
N HIS A 571 20.64 -10.60 -15.57
CA HIS A 571 20.61 -11.47 -14.38
C HIS A 571 19.59 -10.89 -13.41
N VAL A 572 18.76 -11.75 -12.84
CA VAL A 572 17.74 -11.39 -11.85
C VAL A 572 17.94 -12.28 -10.65
N TYR A 573 18.00 -11.69 -9.46
CA TYR A 573 17.97 -12.43 -8.20
C TYR A 573 16.71 -12.05 -7.44
N LEU A 574 16.21 -12.97 -6.62
CA LEU A 574 15.17 -12.71 -5.64
C LEU A 574 15.80 -12.78 -4.26
N VAL A 575 15.82 -11.67 -3.53
CA VAL A 575 16.66 -11.55 -2.35
C VAL A 575 15.92 -11.10 -1.08
N ASP A 576 16.52 -11.43 0.05
CA ASP A 576 16.15 -10.92 1.37
C ASP A 576 16.72 -9.51 1.64
N ALA A 577 16.46 -8.99 2.85
CA ALA A 577 16.98 -7.71 3.32
C ALA A 577 18.52 -7.65 3.47
N HIS A 578 19.22 -8.77 3.27
CA HIS A 578 20.68 -8.89 3.28
C HIS A 578 21.28 -9.13 1.88
N LEU A 579 20.45 -9.01 0.83
CA LEU A 579 20.80 -9.29 -0.58
C LEU A 579 21.19 -10.76 -0.85
N SER A 580 20.80 -11.68 0.03
CA SER A 580 21.00 -13.12 -0.17
C SER A 580 19.81 -13.73 -0.93
N PRO A 581 20.04 -14.58 -1.95
CA PRO A 581 18.96 -15.26 -2.66
C PRO A 581 18.06 -16.09 -1.73
N VAL A 582 16.75 -15.91 -1.88
CA VAL A 582 15.72 -16.63 -1.12
C VAL A 582 15.52 -18.05 -1.69
N PRO A 583 14.99 -19.01 -0.90
CA PRO A 583 14.64 -20.35 -1.39
C PRO A 583 13.77 -20.33 -2.66
N LEU A 584 14.00 -21.27 -3.58
CA LEU A 584 13.20 -21.39 -4.81
C LEU A 584 11.68 -21.53 -4.51
N GLY A 585 10.93 -20.49 -4.89
CA GLY A 585 9.47 -20.38 -4.73
C GLY A 585 9.03 -19.43 -3.60
N ALA A 586 9.94 -19.01 -2.72
CA ALA A 586 9.69 -17.99 -1.70
C ALA A 586 9.58 -16.58 -2.33
N PRO A 587 8.90 -15.63 -1.66
CA PRO A 587 8.89 -14.23 -2.06
C PRO A 587 10.23 -13.53 -1.72
N GLY A 588 10.70 -12.66 -2.61
CA GLY A 588 11.86 -11.80 -2.37
C GLY A 588 11.83 -10.52 -3.22
N GLU A 589 12.71 -9.57 -2.91
CA GLU A 589 12.87 -8.36 -3.72
C GLU A 589 13.51 -8.73 -5.07
N ILE A 590 12.94 -8.24 -6.17
CA ILE A 590 13.49 -8.39 -7.51
C ILE A 590 14.68 -7.42 -7.65
N VAL A 591 15.88 -7.97 -7.79
CA VAL A 591 17.11 -7.18 -8.01
C VAL A 591 17.80 -7.60 -9.30
N PHE A 592 18.38 -6.63 -10.01
CA PHE A 592 18.90 -6.80 -11.37
C PHE A 592 20.41 -6.65 -11.43
N SER A 593 21.06 -7.46 -12.27
CA SER A 593 22.50 -7.42 -12.54
C SER A 593 22.82 -7.62 -14.02
N GLY A 594 23.99 -7.16 -14.43
CA GLY A 594 24.51 -7.33 -15.79
C GLY A 594 24.39 -6.06 -16.63
N VAL A 595 24.21 -6.26 -17.94
CA VAL A 595 24.33 -5.21 -18.95
C VAL A 595 23.16 -4.21 -18.96
N CYS A 596 22.01 -4.61 -18.43
CA CYS A 596 20.82 -3.77 -18.32
C CYS A 596 20.96 -2.62 -17.31
N VAL A 597 21.68 -2.84 -16.20
CA VAL A 597 21.73 -1.90 -15.06
C VAL A 597 22.45 -0.61 -15.45
N GLY A 598 21.71 0.50 -15.42
CA GLY A 598 22.23 1.84 -15.73
C GLY A 598 23.33 2.33 -14.78
N ARG A 599 23.92 3.48 -15.10
CA ARG A 599 25.04 4.08 -14.35
C ARG A 599 24.61 4.66 -13.00
N GLY A 600 23.35 5.05 -12.87
CA GLY A 600 22.78 5.72 -11.69
C GLY A 600 21.79 6.81 -12.08
N TYR A 601 21.53 7.73 -11.14
CA TYR A 601 20.71 8.93 -11.39
C TYR A 601 21.59 10.16 -11.68
N VAL A 602 21.26 10.93 -12.71
CA VAL A 602 22.02 12.12 -13.11
C VAL A 602 22.06 13.14 -11.98
N ASN A 603 23.27 13.54 -11.62
CA ASN A 603 23.57 14.50 -10.55
C ASN A 603 22.92 14.17 -9.18
N ASP A 604 22.65 12.89 -8.88
CA ASP A 604 22.12 12.44 -7.58
C ASP A 604 22.91 11.22 -7.03
N PRO A 605 24.08 11.44 -6.42
CA PRO A 605 24.91 10.36 -5.89
C PRO A 605 24.26 9.66 -4.68
N GLU A 606 23.46 10.36 -3.87
CA GLU A 606 22.84 9.76 -2.68
C GLU A 606 21.69 8.81 -3.04
N ARG A 607 20.75 9.20 -3.91
CA ARG A 607 19.74 8.24 -4.42
C ARG A 607 20.41 7.11 -5.20
N THR A 608 21.49 7.40 -5.93
CA THR A 608 22.24 6.36 -6.65
C THR A 608 22.78 5.31 -5.68
N ARG A 609 23.49 5.71 -4.62
CA ARG A 609 24.12 4.79 -3.65
C ARG A 609 23.12 3.95 -2.83
N LEU A 610 21.85 4.36 -2.74
CA LEU A 610 20.81 3.61 -2.03
C LEU A 610 20.27 2.40 -2.81
N VAL A 611 20.22 2.48 -4.15
CA VAL A 611 19.61 1.43 -5.00
C VAL A 611 20.53 0.87 -6.09
N PHE A 612 21.60 1.57 -6.47
CA PHE A 612 22.68 1.04 -7.32
C PHE A 612 23.91 0.73 -6.46
N MET A 613 24.41 -0.49 -6.56
CA MET A 613 25.54 -0.99 -5.76
C MET A 613 26.40 -1.98 -6.55
N ALA A 614 27.48 -2.49 -5.96
CA ALA A 614 28.23 -3.59 -6.56
C ALA A 614 27.44 -4.90 -6.40
N ASP A 615 27.46 -5.75 -7.43
CA ASP A 615 26.94 -7.11 -7.33
C ASP A 615 27.88 -7.97 -6.46
N PRO A 616 27.43 -8.52 -5.32
CA PRO A 616 28.26 -9.33 -4.43
C PRO A 616 28.64 -10.69 -5.03
N TYR A 617 27.88 -11.18 -6.01
CA TYR A 617 28.10 -12.45 -6.71
C TYR A 617 28.89 -12.28 -8.00
N ARG A 618 28.89 -11.08 -8.60
CA ARG A 618 29.52 -10.81 -9.91
C ARG A 618 30.44 -9.58 -9.84
N PRO A 619 31.70 -9.75 -9.34
CA PRO A 619 32.65 -8.65 -9.17
C PRO A 619 32.82 -7.78 -10.42
N GLY A 620 32.69 -6.46 -10.24
CA GLY A 620 32.77 -5.47 -11.32
C GLY A 620 31.48 -5.23 -12.08
N ARG A 621 30.36 -5.90 -11.75
CA ARG A 621 29.02 -5.56 -12.24
C ARG A 621 28.24 -4.73 -11.22
N ARG A 622 27.28 -3.96 -11.72
CA ARG A 622 26.32 -3.18 -10.92
C ARG A 622 25.10 -4.04 -10.61
N LEU A 623 24.59 -3.93 -9.39
CA LEU A 623 23.31 -4.44 -8.94
C LEU A 623 22.33 -3.27 -8.78
N TYR A 624 21.07 -3.44 -9.18
CA TYR A 624 20.00 -2.47 -8.98
C TYR A 624 18.82 -3.05 -8.20
N ARG A 625 18.38 -2.33 -7.16
CA ARG A 625 17.21 -2.62 -6.31
C ARG A 625 15.96 -1.96 -6.87
N SER A 626 14.91 -2.74 -7.16
CA SER A 626 13.71 -2.25 -7.86
C SER A 626 12.58 -1.80 -6.94
N GLY A 627 12.53 -2.31 -5.71
CA GLY A 627 11.35 -2.22 -4.83
C GLY A 627 10.12 -3.04 -5.29
N ASP A 628 10.23 -3.80 -6.38
CA ASP A 628 9.24 -4.82 -6.78
C ASP A 628 9.52 -6.15 -6.05
N TYR A 629 8.47 -6.89 -5.70
CA TYR A 629 8.57 -8.23 -5.10
C TYR A 629 8.01 -9.29 -6.05
N GLY A 630 8.67 -10.45 -6.05
CA GLY A 630 8.31 -11.59 -6.90
C GLY A 630 8.71 -12.93 -6.31
N ARG A 631 8.37 -14.01 -7.03
CA ARG A 631 8.87 -15.36 -6.77
C ARG A 631 9.22 -16.10 -8.07
N TRP A 632 10.15 -17.04 -7.99
CA TRP A 632 10.41 -17.98 -9.09
C TRP A 632 9.29 -19.03 -9.18
N LEU A 633 8.94 -19.42 -10.40
CA LEU A 633 8.04 -20.52 -10.71
C LEU A 633 8.83 -21.79 -11.09
N PRO A 634 8.23 -22.99 -11.01
CA PRO A 634 8.91 -24.26 -11.34
C PRO A 634 9.48 -24.36 -12.75
N ASP A 635 8.97 -23.60 -13.72
CA ASP A 635 9.49 -23.53 -15.10
C ASP A 635 10.58 -22.46 -15.29
N GLY A 636 11.04 -21.81 -14.22
CA GLY A 636 12.08 -20.78 -14.23
C GLY A 636 11.58 -19.39 -14.67
N LYS A 637 10.27 -19.16 -14.71
CA LYS A 637 9.69 -17.82 -14.92
C LYS A 637 9.54 -17.06 -13.62
N LEU A 638 9.55 -15.73 -13.72
CA LEU A 638 9.30 -14.82 -12.63
C LEU A 638 7.79 -14.50 -12.52
N GLU A 639 7.22 -14.59 -11.32
CA GLU A 639 5.86 -14.12 -11.01
C GLU A 639 5.92 -12.83 -10.17
N PHE A 640 5.10 -11.84 -10.54
CA PHE A 640 4.97 -10.56 -9.82
C PHE A 640 4.01 -10.69 -8.63
N LEU A 641 4.44 -10.20 -7.46
CA LEU A 641 3.65 -10.21 -6.23
C LEU A 641 3.13 -8.81 -5.85
N GLY A 642 3.99 -7.78 -5.89
CA GLY A 642 3.63 -6.39 -5.54
C GLY A 642 4.83 -5.43 -5.52
N ARG A 643 4.65 -4.25 -4.90
CA ARG A 643 5.72 -3.27 -4.60
C ARG A 643 5.80 -2.98 -3.10
N GLN A 644 6.97 -2.57 -2.63
CA GLN A 644 7.21 -2.15 -1.24
C GLN A 644 6.90 -0.67 -0.98
N ASP A 645 6.75 0.15 -2.03
CA ASP A 645 6.59 1.61 -1.93
C ASP A 645 5.22 2.10 -2.43
N THR A 646 4.97 3.41 -2.30
CA THR A 646 3.72 4.07 -2.71
C THR A 646 3.69 4.46 -4.20
N GLN A 647 4.57 3.86 -5.01
CA GLN A 647 4.67 4.16 -6.44
C GLN A 647 3.52 3.52 -7.22
N VAL A 648 2.88 4.30 -8.09
CA VAL A 648 1.75 3.84 -8.89
C VAL A 648 2.06 3.92 -10.38
N LYS A 649 1.51 2.98 -11.15
CA LYS A 649 1.52 3.01 -12.62
C LYS A 649 0.08 3.19 -13.09
N ILE A 650 -0.26 4.35 -13.64
CA ILE A 650 -1.62 4.70 -14.08
C ILE A 650 -1.59 4.92 -15.59
N ARG A 651 -2.33 4.12 -16.36
CA ARG A 651 -2.33 4.16 -17.83
C ARG A 651 -0.91 3.95 -18.40
N GLY A 652 -0.12 3.13 -17.69
CA GLY A 652 1.31 2.89 -17.87
C GLY A 652 2.25 4.06 -17.51
N PHE A 653 1.74 5.24 -17.15
CA PHE A 653 2.58 6.33 -16.64
C PHE A 653 3.04 5.99 -15.22
N ARG A 654 4.36 5.89 -15.02
CA ARG A 654 4.99 5.76 -13.70
C ARG A 654 4.88 7.10 -12.97
N ILE A 655 4.14 7.14 -11.87
CA ILE A 655 3.80 8.37 -11.14
C ILE A 655 4.14 8.20 -9.65
N GLU A 656 4.97 9.10 -9.15
CA GLU A 656 5.17 9.32 -7.71
C GLU A 656 4.15 10.36 -7.24
N THR A 657 3.26 9.99 -6.31
CA THR A 657 2.30 10.93 -5.71
C THR A 657 2.99 12.11 -5.03
N GLY A 658 4.16 11.88 -4.42
CA GLY A 658 5.01 12.89 -3.77
C GLY A 658 5.44 14.06 -4.68
N GLU A 659 5.48 13.89 -5.99
CA GLU A 659 5.81 14.99 -6.93
C GLU A 659 4.64 15.94 -7.14
N ILE A 660 3.42 15.39 -7.12
CA ILE A 660 2.19 16.17 -7.22
C ILE A 660 1.96 16.90 -5.89
N GLU A 661 2.22 16.22 -4.77
CA GLU A 661 2.16 16.75 -3.40
C GLU A 661 3.13 17.90 -3.17
N ASN A 662 4.41 17.73 -3.52
CA ASN A 662 5.41 18.79 -3.37
C ASN A 662 5.21 19.96 -4.36
N THR A 663 4.38 19.79 -5.41
CA THR A 663 3.95 20.91 -6.26
C THR A 663 2.70 21.60 -5.67
N LEU A 664 1.74 20.85 -5.12
CA LEU A 664 0.62 21.41 -4.35
C LEU A 664 1.11 22.29 -3.19
N LEU A 665 2.08 21.81 -2.42
CA LEU A 665 2.70 22.54 -1.30
C LEU A 665 3.43 23.84 -1.71
N ARG A 666 3.67 24.07 -3.00
CA ARG A 666 4.24 25.33 -3.52
C ARG A 666 3.18 26.38 -3.89
N VAL A 667 1.89 26.04 -3.84
CA VAL A 667 0.80 26.97 -4.14
C VAL A 667 0.53 27.89 -2.93
N PRO A 668 0.62 29.23 -3.07
CA PRO A 668 0.32 30.15 -1.97
C PRO A 668 -1.11 29.98 -1.44
N GLY A 669 -1.23 29.63 -0.16
CA GLY A 669 -2.51 29.34 0.47
C GLY A 669 -2.80 27.84 0.67
N ILE A 670 -1.97 26.95 0.11
CA ILE A 670 -1.92 25.54 0.55
C ILE A 670 -0.91 25.42 1.70
N ARG A 671 -1.30 24.68 2.76
CA ARG A 671 -0.43 24.29 3.89
C ARG A 671 -0.02 22.83 3.79
N ASP A 672 -0.99 21.96 3.53
CA ASP A 672 -0.81 20.50 3.44
C ASP A 672 -1.34 19.99 2.09
N GLY A 673 -0.71 18.97 1.51
CA GLY A 673 -1.12 18.39 0.23
C GLY A 673 -0.85 16.89 0.18
N ALA A 674 -1.86 16.11 -0.21
CA ALA A 674 -1.75 14.68 -0.45
C ALA A 674 -2.51 14.27 -1.71
N VAL A 675 -2.00 13.28 -2.43
CA VAL A 675 -2.55 12.78 -3.68
C VAL A 675 -2.65 11.26 -3.59
N VAL A 676 -3.85 10.78 -3.91
CA VAL A 676 -4.21 9.36 -3.86
C VAL A 676 -4.69 8.89 -5.22
N VAL A 677 -4.57 7.58 -5.44
CA VAL A 677 -5.18 6.92 -6.61
C VAL A 677 -6.52 6.36 -6.18
N SER A 678 -7.59 6.93 -6.74
CA SER A 678 -8.94 6.43 -6.55
C SER A 678 -9.30 5.50 -7.73
N PRO A 679 -9.67 4.23 -7.47
CA PRO A 679 -10.33 3.40 -8.46
C PRO A 679 -11.75 3.92 -8.67
N ARG A 680 -12.21 3.92 -9.93
CA ARG A 680 -13.60 4.21 -10.28
C ARG A 680 -14.25 3.03 -10.98
N SER A 681 -15.58 2.98 -10.87
CA SER A 681 -16.42 2.05 -11.63
C SER A 681 -16.07 2.09 -13.12
N GLY A 682 -16.07 0.92 -13.77
CA GLY A 682 -15.59 0.80 -15.15
C GLY A 682 -14.06 0.66 -15.33
N HIS A 683 -13.32 0.30 -14.28
CA HIS A 683 -11.89 -0.08 -14.34
C HIS A 683 -10.89 1.05 -14.68
N SER A 684 -11.22 2.31 -14.40
CA SER A 684 -10.27 3.42 -14.58
C SER A 684 -9.77 3.96 -13.23
N GLN A 685 -8.46 4.24 -13.15
CA GLN A 685 -7.85 4.93 -12.01
C GLN A 685 -7.73 6.44 -12.30
N ARG A 686 -7.97 7.27 -11.27
CA ARG A 686 -7.76 8.72 -11.29
C ARG A 686 -6.86 9.18 -10.15
N LEU A 687 -6.14 10.27 -10.38
CA LEU A 687 -5.41 11.02 -9.34
C LEU A 687 -6.38 12.00 -8.68
N VAL A 688 -6.52 11.92 -7.36
CA VAL A 688 -7.34 12.83 -6.55
C VAL A 688 -6.46 13.53 -5.54
N ALA A 689 -6.46 14.86 -5.57
CA ALA A 689 -5.75 15.67 -4.59
C ALA A 689 -6.65 16.08 -3.45
N PHE A 690 -6.12 15.97 -2.24
CA PHE A 690 -6.65 16.61 -1.05
C PHE A 690 -5.63 17.65 -0.60
N TYR A 691 -6.10 18.83 -0.22
CA TYR A 691 -5.23 19.89 0.24
C TYR A 691 -5.86 20.65 1.41
N SER A 692 -5.03 21.20 2.28
CA SER A 692 -5.45 22.09 3.36
C SER A 692 -4.95 23.52 3.15
N GLY A 693 -5.68 24.47 3.72
CA GLY A 693 -5.41 25.90 3.60
C GLY A 693 -6.46 26.72 4.35
N PRO A 694 -6.20 28.01 4.64
CA PRO A 694 -7.07 28.83 5.50
C PRO A 694 -8.44 29.15 4.87
N ARG A 695 -8.65 28.83 3.59
CA ARG A 695 -9.91 28.82 2.84
C ARG A 695 -9.76 27.85 1.65
N PRO A 696 -10.85 27.31 1.10
CA PRO A 696 -10.80 26.61 -0.19
C PRO A 696 -10.31 27.57 -1.29
N LEU A 697 -9.48 27.03 -2.18
CA LEU A 697 -9.06 27.66 -3.42
C LEU A 697 -9.94 27.14 -4.58
N GLU A 698 -10.06 27.96 -5.62
CA GLU A 698 -10.85 27.61 -6.80
C GLU A 698 -10.15 26.47 -7.59
N THR A 699 -10.91 25.45 -8.00
CA THR A 699 -10.38 24.20 -8.56
C THR A 699 -9.68 24.41 -9.91
N GLY A 700 -10.25 25.23 -10.79
CA GLY A 700 -9.64 25.63 -12.05
C GLY A 700 -8.31 26.34 -11.81
N ALA A 701 -8.27 27.32 -10.91
CA ALA A 701 -7.05 28.02 -10.51
C ALA A 701 -5.95 27.10 -9.95
N LEU A 702 -6.30 25.99 -9.29
CA LEU A 702 -5.34 24.97 -8.87
C LEU A 702 -4.81 24.14 -10.03
N GLN A 703 -5.67 23.71 -10.95
CA GLN A 703 -5.25 23.02 -12.19
C GLN A 703 -4.34 23.93 -13.03
N ASP A 704 -4.68 25.21 -13.17
CA ASP A 704 -3.92 26.28 -13.85
C ASP A 704 -2.57 26.61 -13.19
N LEU A 705 -2.36 26.23 -11.92
CA LEU A 705 -1.09 26.39 -11.22
C LEU A 705 -0.23 25.12 -11.31
N LEU A 706 -0.82 23.95 -11.08
CA LEU A 706 -0.13 22.66 -11.15
C LEU A 706 0.38 22.33 -12.56
N SER A 707 -0.41 22.68 -13.59
CA SER A 707 -0.04 22.56 -15.01
C SER A 707 1.13 23.47 -15.44
N ARG A 708 1.69 24.30 -14.54
CA ARG A 708 2.92 25.08 -14.80
C ARG A 708 4.21 24.32 -14.49
N SER A 709 4.13 23.22 -13.73
CA SER A 709 5.29 22.40 -13.34
C SER A 709 5.10 20.89 -13.54
N LEU A 710 3.84 20.42 -13.64
CA LEU A 710 3.49 19.01 -13.83
C LEU A 710 2.98 18.72 -15.26
N PRO A 711 3.32 17.57 -15.87
CA PRO A 711 2.67 17.10 -17.09
C PRO A 711 1.18 16.88 -16.87
N ALA A 712 0.37 17.01 -17.92
CA ALA A 712 -1.09 16.83 -17.85
C ALA A 712 -1.53 15.48 -17.26
N TYR A 713 -0.74 14.41 -17.42
CA TYR A 713 -1.04 13.10 -16.83
C TYR A 713 -0.74 12.99 -15.32
N MET A 714 -0.04 13.97 -14.74
CA MET A 714 0.23 14.07 -13.29
C MET A 714 -0.64 15.13 -12.59
N VAL A 715 -1.38 15.95 -13.33
CA VAL A 715 -2.35 16.89 -12.73
C VAL A 715 -3.55 16.08 -12.22
N PRO A 716 -3.95 16.22 -10.94
CA PRO A 716 -5.15 15.58 -10.40
C PRO A 716 -6.42 15.97 -11.17
N SER A 717 -7.36 15.04 -11.32
CA SER A 717 -8.66 15.31 -11.97
C SER A 717 -9.79 15.59 -10.97
N ALA A 718 -9.45 15.77 -9.69
CA ALA A 718 -10.37 16.15 -8.62
C ALA A 718 -9.57 16.75 -7.46
N PHE A 719 -10.12 17.79 -6.84
CA PHE A 719 -9.50 18.54 -5.76
C PHE A 719 -10.49 18.70 -4.60
N HIS A 720 -10.11 18.20 -3.43
CA HIS A 720 -10.92 18.30 -2.22
C HIS A 720 -10.16 19.13 -1.18
N TRP A 721 -10.60 20.38 -0.99
CA TRP A 721 -10.17 21.16 0.16
C TRP A 721 -10.67 20.50 1.45
N ARG A 722 -9.84 20.51 2.48
CA ARG A 722 -10.16 20.18 3.87
C ARG A 722 -9.50 21.20 4.79
N GLU A 723 -10.05 21.42 5.99
CA GLU A 723 -9.39 22.29 6.98
C GLU A 723 -8.08 21.69 7.51
N SER A 724 -7.98 20.35 7.51
CA SER A 724 -6.77 19.55 7.72
C SER A 724 -6.87 18.24 6.93
N LEU A 725 -5.73 17.60 6.64
CA LEU A 725 -5.70 16.28 6.00
C LEU A 725 -5.66 15.18 7.08
N PRO A 726 -6.36 14.04 6.91
CA PRO A 726 -6.32 12.96 7.88
C PRO A 726 -4.92 12.34 7.92
N LEU A 727 -4.42 12.04 9.12
CA LEU A 727 -3.08 11.52 9.35
C LEU A 727 -3.15 10.08 9.86
N THR A 728 -2.14 9.29 9.50
CA THR A 728 -1.89 7.96 10.07
C THR A 728 -1.49 8.08 11.54
N ALA A 729 -1.49 6.95 12.26
CA ALA A 729 -0.95 6.86 13.62
C ALA A 729 0.53 7.29 13.76
N ASN A 730 1.25 7.45 12.65
CA ASN A 730 2.65 7.90 12.60
C ASN A 730 2.79 9.36 12.09
N GLY A 731 1.74 10.19 12.19
CA GLY A 731 1.73 11.61 11.81
C GLY A 731 1.81 11.91 10.30
N LYS A 732 2.19 10.94 9.47
CA LYS A 732 2.20 11.05 8.00
C LYS A 732 0.77 11.03 7.46
N ILE A 733 0.48 11.81 6.42
CA ILE A 733 -0.87 11.90 5.83
C ILE A 733 -1.38 10.52 5.39
N ASP A 734 -2.60 10.17 5.80
CA ASP A 734 -3.20 8.85 5.56
C ASP A 734 -3.77 8.76 4.14
N LYS A 735 -2.91 8.31 3.23
CA LYS A 735 -3.27 8.02 1.84
C LYS A 735 -4.27 6.86 1.69
N LYS A 736 -4.41 5.95 2.68
CA LYS A 736 -5.44 4.89 2.65
C LYS A 736 -6.81 5.48 3.04
N ALA A 737 -6.88 6.32 4.08
CA ALA A 737 -8.10 7.05 4.43
C ALA A 737 -8.53 8.07 3.36
N LEU A 738 -7.58 8.79 2.76
CA LEU A 738 -7.86 9.70 1.64
C LEU A 738 -8.32 8.96 0.37
N ALA A 739 -7.80 7.76 0.07
CA ALA A 739 -8.31 6.94 -1.03
C ALA A 739 -9.78 6.54 -0.79
N ALA A 740 -10.11 6.06 0.41
CA ALA A 740 -11.50 5.76 0.78
C ALA A 740 -12.42 6.99 0.72
N LEU A 741 -11.93 8.19 1.10
CA LEU A 741 -12.66 9.45 0.92
C LEU A 741 -12.85 9.86 -0.55
N ALA A 742 -11.94 9.48 -1.44
CA ALA A 742 -12.03 9.73 -2.89
C ALA A 742 -12.94 8.72 -3.62
N GLU A 743 -13.15 7.55 -3.03
CA GLU A 743 -14.13 6.53 -3.45
C GLU A 743 -15.54 6.86 -2.94
N GLY A 744 -15.68 7.22 -1.65
CA GLY A 744 -16.96 7.57 -1.03
C GLY A 744 -17.47 8.99 -1.32
N GLY A 745 -16.62 9.88 -1.82
CA GLY A 745 -16.93 11.31 -2.04
C GLY A 745 -17.87 11.63 -3.22
N GLU A 746 -18.48 10.64 -3.86
CA GLU A 746 -19.32 10.80 -5.06
C GLU A 746 -20.84 10.90 -4.78
N THR A 747 -21.24 11.61 -3.73
CA THR A 747 -22.62 12.06 -3.50
C THR A 747 -22.70 13.59 -3.43
N ALA A 748 -22.48 14.24 -4.56
CA ALA A 748 -22.87 15.65 -4.73
C ALA A 748 -24.40 15.71 -4.91
N GLU A 749 -25.14 16.04 -3.85
CA GLU A 749 -26.54 16.48 -3.95
C GLU A 749 -26.62 17.98 -4.25
N ASP A 750 -25.86 18.44 -5.26
CA ASP A 750 -26.01 19.77 -5.85
C ASP A 750 -26.84 19.67 -7.14
N GLY A 751 -27.65 20.70 -7.40
CA GLY A 751 -28.81 20.59 -8.29
C GLY A 751 -28.49 20.46 -9.78
N HIS A 752 -28.24 19.24 -10.27
CA HIS A 752 -28.08 18.94 -11.70
C HIS A 752 -29.22 19.52 -12.55
N HIS A 753 -28.88 20.32 -13.55
CA HIS A 753 -29.84 20.84 -14.52
C HIS A 753 -30.38 19.70 -15.40
N ALA A 754 -31.70 19.53 -15.41
CA ALA A 754 -32.37 18.45 -16.13
C ALA A 754 -32.10 18.47 -17.65
N LEU A 755 -31.76 17.30 -18.20
CA LEU A 755 -31.46 17.09 -19.62
C LEU A 755 -32.68 17.46 -20.50
N GLY A 756 -32.55 18.52 -21.27
CA GLY A 756 -33.62 19.15 -22.05
C GLY A 756 -33.79 18.63 -23.47
N THR A 757 -32.76 17.99 -24.05
CA THR A 757 -32.79 17.50 -25.45
C THR A 757 -32.56 15.99 -25.59
N PRO A 758 -33.07 15.35 -26.68
CA PRO A 758 -32.77 13.95 -26.99
C PRO A 758 -31.29 13.68 -27.29
N THR A 759 -30.51 14.71 -27.61
CA THR A 759 -29.06 14.60 -27.82
C THR A 759 -28.33 14.64 -26.48
N GLU A 760 -28.69 15.53 -25.55
CA GLU A 760 -28.19 15.51 -24.17
C GLU A 760 -28.42 14.15 -23.50
N GLN A 761 -29.63 13.58 -23.60
CA GLN A 761 -29.94 12.24 -23.07
C GLN A 761 -29.06 11.14 -23.67
N ARG A 762 -28.79 11.21 -24.98
CA ARG A 762 -27.93 10.25 -25.69
C ARG A 762 -26.46 10.35 -25.28
N LEU A 763 -25.98 11.58 -25.02
CA LEU A 763 -24.64 11.83 -24.51
C LEU A 763 -24.52 11.36 -23.06
N ALA A 764 -25.49 11.69 -22.20
CA ALA A 764 -25.53 11.29 -20.80
C ALA A 764 -25.50 9.76 -20.63
N ALA A 765 -26.30 9.01 -21.40
CA ALA A 765 -26.27 7.55 -21.39
C ALA A 765 -24.90 6.97 -21.81
N ALA A 766 -24.23 7.56 -22.82
CA ALA A 766 -22.91 7.13 -23.25
C ALA A 766 -21.79 7.51 -22.26
N TRP A 767 -21.93 8.66 -21.59
CA TRP A 767 -21.05 9.07 -20.49
C TRP A 767 -21.22 8.13 -19.29
N ALA A 768 -22.45 7.89 -18.83
CA ALA A 768 -22.76 6.98 -17.74
C ALA A 768 -22.10 5.60 -17.92
N GLU A 769 -22.22 5.02 -19.12
CA GLU A 769 -21.60 3.74 -19.48
C GLU A 769 -20.05 3.80 -19.49
N ALA A 770 -19.46 4.84 -20.08
CA ALA A 770 -18.00 4.99 -20.18
C ALA A 770 -17.30 5.43 -18.87
N LEU A 771 -18.05 6.08 -17.98
CA LEU A 771 -17.62 6.62 -16.68
C LEU A 771 -17.99 5.71 -15.49
N GLY A 772 -18.90 4.74 -15.69
CA GLY A 772 -19.35 3.82 -14.66
C GLY A 772 -20.29 4.44 -13.61
N ILE A 773 -20.90 5.59 -13.89
CA ILE A 773 -21.79 6.31 -12.96
C ILE A 773 -23.26 6.20 -13.38
N PRO A 774 -24.23 6.29 -12.44
CA PRO A 774 -25.65 6.35 -12.78
C PRO A 774 -26.00 7.53 -13.70
N GLU A 775 -26.80 7.29 -14.74
CA GLU A 775 -27.22 8.31 -15.72
C GLU A 775 -27.94 9.51 -15.07
N ASN A 776 -28.62 9.29 -13.93
CA ASN A 776 -29.28 10.35 -13.16
C ASN A 776 -28.34 11.22 -12.31
N ARG A 777 -27.02 11.00 -12.37
CA ARG A 777 -25.96 11.88 -11.81
C ARG A 777 -25.22 12.68 -12.90
N ILE A 778 -25.88 12.90 -14.04
CA ILE A 778 -25.33 13.66 -15.16
C ILE A 778 -26.35 14.72 -15.59
N GLY A 779 -26.05 15.97 -15.29
CA GLY A 779 -26.80 17.15 -15.70
C GLY A 779 -26.31 17.77 -17.01
N GLY A 780 -27.11 18.68 -17.57
CA GLY A 780 -26.79 19.36 -18.83
C GLY A 780 -25.63 20.36 -18.76
N GLN A 781 -25.15 20.73 -17.57
CA GLN A 781 -24.06 21.70 -17.38
C GLN A 781 -22.80 21.06 -16.78
N ASP A 782 -22.80 19.73 -16.63
CA ASP A 782 -21.71 19.00 -16.02
C ASP A 782 -20.54 18.86 -17.01
N ASP A 783 -19.32 19.02 -16.52
CA ASP A 783 -18.09 18.79 -17.27
C ASP A 783 -17.69 17.30 -17.21
N PHE A 784 -17.31 16.75 -18.36
CA PHE A 784 -16.90 15.35 -18.47
C PHE A 784 -15.75 14.98 -17.53
N PHE A 785 -14.74 15.84 -17.40
CA PHE A 785 -13.52 15.57 -16.65
C PHE A 785 -13.73 15.74 -15.14
N ASP A 786 -14.54 16.72 -14.71
CA ASP A 786 -14.98 16.86 -13.32
C ASP A 786 -15.84 15.65 -12.88
N LEU A 787 -16.70 15.14 -13.78
CA LEU A 787 -17.40 13.86 -13.61
C LEU A 787 -16.48 12.62 -13.67
N GLY A 788 -15.16 12.79 -13.48
CA GLY A 788 -14.15 11.72 -13.48
C GLY A 788 -13.83 11.17 -14.87
N GLY A 789 -14.00 12.00 -15.91
CA GLY A 789 -13.60 11.75 -17.28
C GLY A 789 -12.08 11.73 -17.46
N THR A 790 -11.66 11.05 -18.52
CA THR A 790 -10.25 10.81 -18.85
C THR A 790 -10.12 10.71 -20.36
N SER A 791 -8.92 10.87 -20.92
CA SER A 791 -8.70 10.63 -22.35
C SER A 791 -9.15 9.23 -22.79
N LEU A 792 -8.98 8.23 -21.92
CA LEU A 792 -9.34 6.82 -22.17
C LEU A 792 -10.86 6.59 -22.14
N SER A 793 -11.59 7.23 -21.22
CA SER A 793 -13.05 7.18 -21.20
C SER A 793 -13.67 8.08 -22.28
N ALA A 794 -13.01 9.17 -22.71
CA ALA A 794 -13.42 9.95 -23.87
C ALA A 794 -13.35 9.12 -25.16
N VAL A 795 -12.33 8.24 -25.30
CA VAL A 795 -12.28 7.22 -26.36
C VAL A 795 -13.49 6.29 -26.24
N ARG A 796 -13.79 5.74 -25.05
CA ARG A 796 -14.96 4.86 -24.85
C ARG A 796 -16.29 5.55 -25.20
N VAL A 797 -16.48 6.82 -24.86
CA VAL A 797 -17.66 7.62 -25.29
C VAL A 797 -17.71 7.75 -26.81
N ALA A 798 -16.61 8.10 -27.48
CA ALA A 798 -16.55 8.23 -28.93
C ALA A 798 -16.86 6.91 -29.67
N ILE A 799 -16.37 5.78 -29.15
CA ILE A 799 -16.72 4.43 -29.62
C ILE A 799 -18.21 4.18 -29.45
N ARG A 800 -18.73 4.42 -28.23
CA ARG A 800 -20.12 4.11 -27.85
C ARG A 800 -21.18 4.97 -28.55
N LEU A 801 -20.75 6.10 -29.11
CA LEU A 801 -21.54 7.01 -29.94
C LEU A 801 -21.26 6.86 -31.45
N ASP A 802 -20.57 5.79 -31.86
CA ASP A 802 -20.20 5.49 -33.27
C ASP A 802 -19.58 6.69 -34.01
N ARG A 803 -18.63 7.36 -33.33
CA ARG A 803 -17.88 8.53 -33.81
C ARG A 803 -18.69 9.80 -34.10
N VAL A 804 -19.95 9.89 -33.66
CA VAL A 804 -20.75 11.14 -33.68
C VAL A 804 -20.07 12.27 -32.87
N VAL A 805 -19.33 11.87 -31.83
CA VAL A 805 -18.39 12.70 -31.06
C VAL A 805 -17.00 12.10 -31.22
N SER A 806 -15.99 12.92 -31.50
CA SER A 806 -14.58 12.53 -31.38
C SER A 806 -14.02 12.85 -29.98
N PRO A 807 -12.95 12.19 -29.52
CA PRO A 807 -12.31 12.53 -28.25
C PRO A 807 -11.76 13.97 -28.23
N LYS A 808 -11.44 14.53 -29.41
CA LYS A 808 -11.06 15.94 -29.56
C LYS A 808 -12.24 16.88 -29.33
N ASP A 809 -13.42 16.58 -29.86
CA ASP A 809 -14.63 17.38 -29.58
C ASP A 809 -14.94 17.41 -28.09
N LEU A 810 -14.75 16.27 -27.41
CA LEU A 810 -14.95 16.11 -25.97
C LEU A 810 -13.90 16.89 -25.15
N LEU A 811 -12.65 16.98 -25.63
CA LEU A 811 -11.61 17.84 -25.02
C LEU A 811 -11.83 19.33 -25.28
N GLN A 812 -12.50 19.72 -26.37
CA GLN A 812 -12.74 21.12 -26.73
C GLN A 812 -14.09 21.66 -26.24
N HIS A 813 -15.06 20.77 -26.02
CA HIS A 813 -16.40 21.05 -25.51
C HIS A 813 -16.75 20.03 -24.42
N PRO A 814 -16.11 20.11 -23.24
CA PRO A 814 -16.23 19.11 -22.19
C PRO A 814 -17.54 19.20 -21.40
N VAL A 815 -18.30 20.30 -21.50
CA VAL A 815 -19.62 20.47 -20.90
C VAL A 815 -20.71 19.81 -21.75
N LEU A 816 -21.59 19.02 -21.14
CA LEU A 816 -22.52 18.14 -21.86
C LEU A 816 -23.46 18.87 -22.84
N ALA A 817 -24.07 19.99 -22.46
CA ALA A 817 -24.94 20.77 -23.38
C ALA A 817 -24.15 21.50 -24.49
N ASP A 818 -22.86 21.77 -24.31
CA ASP A 818 -22.03 22.39 -25.35
C ASP A 818 -21.66 21.35 -26.41
N LEU A 819 -21.32 20.14 -25.96
CA LEU A 819 -21.17 18.96 -26.81
C LEU A 819 -22.48 18.60 -27.53
N ALA A 820 -23.63 18.69 -26.85
CA ALA A 820 -24.94 18.47 -27.47
C ALA A 820 -25.24 19.50 -28.58
N ARG A 821 -25.01 20.79 -28.31
CA ARG A 821 -25.16 21.87 -29.32
C ARG A 821 -24.23 21.67 -30.52
N LEU A 822 -23.01 21.16 -30.29
CA LEU A 822 -22.08 20.80 -31.37
C LEU A 822 -22.62 19.62 -32.22
N VAL A 823 -23.10 18.55 -31.58
CA VAL A 823 -23.68 17.38 -32.27
C VAL A 823 -24.97 17.74 -33.02
N ASP A 824 -25.83 18.56 -32.45
CA ASP A 824 -27.08 19.00 -33.09
C ASP A 824 -26.80 19.95 -34.27
N SER A 825 -25.82 20.86 -34.17
CA SER A 825 -25.45 21.72 -35.30
C SER A 825 -24.88 20.91 -36.49
N ARG A 826 -24.04 19.90 -36.22
CA ARG A 826 -23.60 18.91 -37.24
C ARG A 826 -24.77 18.11 -37.81
N SER A 827 -25.79 17.83 -37.01
CA SER A 827 -27.00 17.10 -37.43
C SER A 827 -27.94 17.97 -38.28
N THR A 828 -27.95 19.29 -38.10
CA THR A 828 -28.73 20.21 -38.97
C THR A 828 -28.14 20.37 -40.37
N ASP A 829 -26.83 20.17 -40.54
CA ASP A 829 -26.15 20.22 -41.84
C ASP A 829 -26.08 18.85 -42.55
N GLY A 830 -26.46 17.74 -41.90
CA GLY A 830 -26.29 16.36 -42.40
C GLY A 830 -27.56 15.51 -42.37
N SER A 831 -28.14 15.20 -43.54
CA SER A 831 -29.43 14.50 -43.65
C SER A 831 -29.32 12.96 -43.70
N ALA A 832 -29.42 12.30 -42.53
CA ALA A 832 -29.63 10.85 -42.42
C ALA A 832 -30.58 10.48 -41.26
N GLN A 833 -31.37 9.40 -41.40
CA GLN A 833 -32.43 9.01 -40.45
C GLN A 833 -31.94 8.01 -39.37
N PRO A 834 -32.33 8.16 -38.09
CA PRO A 834 -32.20 7.11 -37.09
C PRO A 834 -33.20 5.96 -37.34
N ARG A 835 -32.77 4.71 -37.13
CA ARG A 835 -33.65 3.53 -37.12
C ARG A 835 -34.03 3.17 -35.69
N THR A 836 -35.30 2.87 -35.45
CA THR A 836 -35.82 2.50 -34.12
C THR A 836 -35.76 0.99 -33.86
N LEU A 837 -35.57 0.62 -32.59
CA LEU A 837 -35.82 -0.72 -32.03
C LEU A 837 -36.52 -0.59 -30.65
N PRO A 838 -37.25 -1.63 -30.18
CA PRO A 838 -38.32 -1.46 -29.18
C PRO A 838 -37.91 -1.70 -27.72
N ARG A 839 -38.77 -1.26 -26.81
CA ARG A 839 -38.66 -1.36 -25.33
C ARG A 839 -39.66 -2.39 -24.77
N PRO A 840 -39.30 -3.24 -23.79
CA PRO A 840 -40.25 -4.08 -23.05
C PRO A 840 -41.00 -3.29 -21.94
N GLU A 841 -42.13 -3.81 -21.47
CA GLU A 841 -42.99 -3.18 -20.45
C GLU A 841 -43.34 -4.14 -19.28
N HIS A 842 -43.86 -3.55 -18.19
CA HIS A 842 -44.72 -4.17 -17.14
C HIS A 842 -44.04 -5.13 -16.12
N SER A 843 -44.53 -5.28 -14.88
CA SER A 843 -45.57 -4.56 -14.09
C SER A 843 -45.42 -4.84 -12.57
N ASN A 844 -46.21 -4.16 -11.71
CA ASN A 844 -46.17 -4.26 -10.25
C ASN A 844 -47.57 -3.98 -9.62
N PRO A 845 -48.02 -4.65 -8.53
CA PRO A 845 -49.17 -4.14 -7.75
C PRO A 845 -49.15 -4.34 -6.20
N VAL A 846 -48.84 -3.25 -5.46
CA VAL A 846 -49.62 -2.56 -4.38
C VAL A 846 -50.51 -3.32 -3.35
N HIS A 847 -50.36 -2.99 -2.04
CA HIS A 847 -51.36 -2.63 -0.97
C HIS A 847 -50.60 -2.37 0.38
N SER A 848 -50.89 -1.52 1.40
CA SER A 848 -52.00 -0.66 1.94
C SER A 848 -52.96 -1.34 2.96
N THR A 849 -53.33 -0.84 4.17
CA THR A 849 -53.24 0.44 4.97
C THR A 849 -53.23 0.13 6.51
N GLY A 850 -53.16 1.02 7.53
CA GLY A 850 -52.87 2.47 7.66
C GLY A 850 -53.71 3.27 8.72
N ARG A 851 -53.06 4.06 9.62
CA ARG A 851 -53.54 5.11 10.61
C ARG A 851 -53.77 4.76 12.12
N LEU A 852 -53.00 5.43 13.02
CA LEU A 852 -53.30 6.46 14.10
C LEU A 852 -54.70 6.50 14.82
N PRO A 853 -54.92 7.16 16.01
CA PRO A 853 -54.10 8.19 16.74
C PRO A 853 -54.10 8.22 18.33
N ALA A 854 -53.35 9.17 18.94
CA ALA A 854 -53.56 9.93 20.22
C ALA A 854 -53.64 9.18 21.60
N ASP A 855 -53.54 9.78 22.82
CA ASP A 855 -53.44 11.20 23.27
C ASP A 855 -52.84 11.41 24.72
N ALA A 856 -52.19 12.56 24.94
CA ALA A 856 -52.12 13.50 26.12
C ALA A 856 -51.79 13.18 27.63
N ASP A 857 -50.93 14.07 28.19
CA ASP A 857 -51.01 14.86 29.46
C ASP A 857 -50.32 14.49 30.84
N ARG A 858 -49.45 15.43 31.29
CA ARG A 858 -49.13 15.93 32.67
C ARG A 858 -48.49 15.11 33.84
N LYS A 859 -47.21 15.48 34.12
CA LYS A 859 -46.65 16.23 35.30
C LYS A 859 -46.78 15.75 36.78
N ASP A 860 -45.60 15.76 37.43
CA ASP A 860 -45.26 16.19 38.82
C ASP A 860 -45.95 15.55 40.04
N THR A 861 -45.20 14.77 40.83
CA THR A 861 -44.71 15.19 42.18
C THR A 861 -43.72 14.20 42.81
N THR A 862 -42.84 14.70 43.69
CA THR A 862 -41.74 13.95 44.32
C THR A 862 -42.13 13.23 45.61
N MET A 863 -41.80 11.94 45.73
CA MET A 863 -41.47 11.30 47.02
C MET A 863 -40.57 10.06 46.84
N ALA A 864 -39.34 10.15 47.33
CA ALA A 864 -38.67 8.99 47.93
C ALA A 864 -39.26 8.75 49.34
N PRO A 865 -39.23 7.53 49.94
CA PRO A 865 -38.31 6.44 49.60
C PRO A 865 -38.90 5.01 49.58
N SER A 866 -38.60 4.24 48.53
CA SER A 866 -38.30 2.81 48.64
C SER A 866 -37.65 2.28 47.36
N LEU A 867 -36.47 1.67 47.46
CA LEU A 867 -35.84 0.96 46.35
C LEU A 867 -36.73 -0.21 45.90
N PRO A 868 -37.10 -0.31 44.60
CA PRO A 868 -37.21 -1.60 43.95
C PRO A 868 -35.79 -2.13 43.83
N THR A 869 -35.35 -2.94 44.80
CA THR A 869 -33.92 -3.27 45.03
C THR A 869 -33.30 -4.19 43.97
N SER A 870 -33.99 -4.44 42.86
CA SER A 870 -33.55 -5.29 41.76
C SER A 870 -34.25 -4.84 40.48
N LEU A 871 -33.49 -4.57 39.43
CA LEU A 871 -34.02 -4.47 38.07
C LEU A 871 -34.53 -5.89 37.68
N PRO A 872 -35.77 -6.04 37.16
CA PRO A 872 -36.24 -7.34 36.68
C PRO A 872 -35.38 -7.81 35.51
N ASP A 873 -35.13 -9.12 35.39
CA ASP A 873 -34.34 -9.72 34.31
C ASP A 873 -32.89 -9.20 34.17
N LEU A 874 -32.27 -8.81 35.31
CA LEU A 874 -30.84 -8.51 35.41
C LEU A 874 -29.98 -9.78 35.44
N GLU A 875 -29.36 -10.12 34.30
CA GLU A 875 -28.35 -11.16 34.18
C GLU A 875 -27.00 -10.70 34.75
N SER A 876 -26.66 -11.11 35.99
CA SER A 876 -25.35 -10.87 36.61
C SER A 876 -24.54 -12.18 36.84
N PRO A 877 -24.09 -12.88 35.77
CA PRO A 877 -23.27 -14.07 35.90
C PRO A 877 -21.81 -13.72 36.23
N ALA A 878 -21.17 -14.52 37.09
CA ALA A 878 -19.79 -14.31 37.50
C ALA A 878 -18.82 -14.20 36.30
N GLY A 879 -17.92 -13.22 36.34
CA GLY A 879 -16.93 -12.99 35.28
C GLY A 879 -17.49 -12.37 34.00
N ARG A 880 -18.63 -11.65 34.06
CA ARG A 880 -19.14 -10.82 32.95
C ARG A 880 -19.79 -9.54 33.47
N THR A 881 -19.76 -8.47 32.67
CA THR A 881 -20.56 -7.26 32.91
C THR A 881 -22.02 -7.63 33.14
N PRO A 882 -22.72 -7.12 34.17
CA PRO A 882 -24.16 -7.32 34.33
C PRO A 882 -24.92 -6.80 33.12
N MET A 883 -26.05 -7.44 32.81
CA MET A 883 -26.85 -7.09 31.64
C MET A 883 -28.35 -7.15 31.95
N LEU A 884 -29.05 -6.05 31.70
CA LEU A 884 -30.50 -5.95 31.76
C LEU A 884 -31.08 -6.16 30.37
N ARG A 885 -32.16 -6.95 30.25
CA ARG A 885 -32.93 -7.09 29.00
C ARG A 885 -34.33 -6.53 29.15
N LEU A 886 -34.73 -5.68 28.22
CA LEU A 886 -36.11 -5.22 28.10
C LEU A 886 -36.83 -6.12 27.08
N HIS A 887 -37.90 -6.78 27.53
CA HIS A 887 -38.67 -7.74 26.73
C HIS A 887 -39.83 -7.11 25.94
N THR A 888 -39.99 -5.79 26.04
CA THR A 888 -40.99 -4.98 25.35
C THR A 888 -40.36 -3.66 24.91
N THR A 889 -40.75 -3.14 23.74
CA THR A 889 -40.37 -1.78 23.33
C THR A 889 -40.92 -0.75 24.33
N VAL A 890 -40.07 0.14 24.81
CA VAL A 890 -40.41 1.22 25.75
C VAL A 890 -39.94 2.56 25.20
N ASP A 891 -40.49 3.66 25.70
CA ASP A 891 -39.85 4.97 25.54
C ASP A 891 -38.61 5.02 26.43
N ALA A 892 -37.42 5.16 25.83
CA ALA A 892 -36.15 5.02 26.53
C ALA A 892 -35.96 6.08 27.63
N ALA A 893 -36.38 7.32 27.40
CA ALA A 893 -36.27 8.40 28.37
C ALA A 893 -37.20 8.17 29.57
N SER A 894 -38.49 7.91 29.33
CA SER A 894 -39.49 7.68 30.38
C SER A 894 -39.16 6.44 31.21
N TRP A 895 -38.74 5.34 30.57
CA TRP A 895 -38.36 4.12 31.28
C TRP A 895 -37.12 4.34 32.16
N VAL A 896 -36.11 5.07 31.67
CA VAL A 896 -34.93 5.42 32.49
C VAL A 896 -35.29 6.37 33.63
N ALA A 897 -36.24 7.28 33.45
CA ALA A 897 -36.73 8.14 34.53
C ALA A 897 -37.39 7.32 35.66
N GLU A 898 -38.24 6.35 35.31
CA GLU A 898 -38.89 5.44 36.27
C GLU A 898 -37.89 4.53 37.03
N HIS A 899 -36.81 4.10 36.37
CA HIS A 899 -35.85 3.13 36.91
C HIS A 899 -34.54 3.75 37.40
N ARG A 900 -34.42 5.09 37.35
CA ARG A 900 -33.23 5.91 37.66
C ARG A 900 -32.43 5.43 38.86
N ASP A 901 -33.07 5.31 40.03
CA ASP A 901 -32.40 4.98 41.29
C ASP A 901 -31.94 3.51 41.33
N ALA A 902 -32.68 2.60 40.71
CA ALA A 902 -32.29 1.19 40.58
C ALA A 902 -31.11 1.00 39.60
N LEU A 903 -31.09 1.76 38.49
CA LEU A 903 -29.96 1.82 37.56
C LEU A 903 -28.70 2.35 38.24
N ARG A 904 -28.80 3.48 38.97
CA ARG A 904 -27.70 4.06 39.75
C ARG A 904 -27.18 3.08 40.83
N ALA A 905 -28.07 2.38 41.53
CA ALA A 905 -27.69 1.37 42.53
C ALA A 905 -26.94 0.18 41.90
N ALA A 906 -27.44 -0.38 40.80
CA ALA A 906 -26.81 -1.50 40.10
C ALA A 906 -25.42 -1.16 39.55
N VAL A 907 -25.24 0.06 39.01
CA VAL A 907 -23.92 0.54 38.56
C VAL A 907 -22.96 0.73 39.74
N LEU A 908 -23.40 1.29 40.87
CA LEU A 908 -22.55 1.43 42.06
C LEU A 908 -22.13 0.07 42.64
N GLU A 909 -23.00 -0.95 42.59
CA GLU A 909 -22.70 -2.30 43.04
C GLU A 909 -21.71 -3.03 42.12
N HIS A 910 -21.90 -2.95 40.80
CA HIS A 910 -21.19 -3.78 39.82
C HIS A 910 -20.16 -3.03 38.95
N GLY A 911 -20.02 -1.72 39.08
CA GLY A 911 -19.11 -0.86 38.28
C GLY A 911 -19.63 -0.51 36.88
N ALA A 912 -20.35 -1.42 36.22
CA ALA A 912 -21.01 -1.14 34.94
C ALA A 912 -22.30 -1.95 34.75
N LEU A 913 -23.17 -1.48 33.85
CA LEU A 913 -24.42 -2.15 33.48
C LEU A 913 -24.69 -1.97 31.99
N LEU A 914 -24.90 -3.08 31.27
CA LEU A 914 -25.36 -3.08 29.87
C LEU A 914 -26.88 -3.25 29.82
N VAL A 915 -27.59 -2.31 29.20
CA VAL A 915 -29.06 -2.37 29.01
C VAL A 915 -29.38 -2.63 27.54
N ARG A 916 -30.15 -3.69 27.29
CA ARG A 916 -30.59 -4.13 25.95
C ARG A 916 -32.07 -3.90 25.73
N GLY A 917 -32.45 -3.51 24.52
CA GLY A 917 -33.86 -3.35 24.13
C GLY A 917 -34.45 -1.96 24.39
N LEU A 918 -33.63 -0.97 24.74
CA LEU A 918 -34.05 0.45 24.78
C LEU A 918 -34.33 1.01 23.39
N GLY A 919 -33.78 0.42 22.33
CA GLY A 919 -34.09 0.77 20.95
C GLY A 919 -33.52 2.11 20.46
N LEU A 920 -32.46 2.61 21.10
CA LEU A 920 -31.79 3.86 20.75
C LEU A 920 -31.25 3.80 19.31
N GLN A 921 -31.68 4.74 18.47
CA GLN A 921 -31.28 4.88 17.06
C GLN A 921 -30.63 6.23 16.76
N HIS A 922 -30.83 7.25 17.61
CA HIS A 922 -30.38 8.62 17.36
C HIS A 922 -29.73 9.27 18.59
N ALA A 923 -28.69 10.10 18.37
CA ALA A 923 -27.96 10.77 19.45
C ALA A 923 -28.85 11.66 20.36
N ALA A 924 -29.95 12.20 19.82
CA ALA A 924 -30.92 12.99 20.59
C ALA A 924 -31.62 12.15 21.69
N GLU A 925 -31.85 10.86 21.46
CA GLU A 925 -32.46 9.95 22.43
C GLU A 925 -31.49 9.65 23.58
N VAL A 926 -30.19 9.54 23.26
CA VAL A 926 -29.10 9.45 24.24
C VAL A 926 -29.03 10.71 25.11
N GLY A 927 -29.26 11.88 24.50
CA GLY A 927 -29.39 13.16 25.21
C GLY A 927 -30.58 13.21 26.17
N ALA A 928 -31.75 12.73 25.74
CA ALA A 928 -32.92 12.63 26.60
C ALA A 928 -32.68 11.64 27.77
N VAL A 929 -32.05 10.50 27.52
CA VAL A 929 -31.66 9.52 28.56
C VAL A 929 -30.65 10.11 29.55
N ARG A 930 -29.66 10.89 29.09
CA ARG A 930 -28.71 11.64 29.94
C ARG A 930 -29.43 12.61 30.88
N GLU A 931 -30.42 13.35 30.36
CA GLU A 931 -31.23 14.27 31.15
C GLU A 931 -32.09 13.53 32.20
N GLN A 932 -32.69 12.39 31.82
CA GLN A 932 -33.44 11.54 32.76
C GLN A 932 -32.56 10.81 33.79
N LEU A 933 -31.24 10.94 33.72
CA LEU A 933 -30.28 10.50 34.74
C LEU A 933 -29.66 11.67 35.54
N ASP A 934 -30.15 12.90 35.40
CA ASP A 934 -29.63 14.15 35.99
C ASP A 934 -28.12 14.40 35.74
N LEU A 935 -27.60 14.12 34.54
CA LEU A 935 -26.17 14.22 34.25
C LEU A 935 -25.80 15.59 33.64
N LEU A 936 -25.20 16.47 34.45
CA LEU A 936 -24.75 17.80 33.99
C LEU A 936 -23.68 17.70 32.89
N PRO A 937 -23.70 18.59 31.88
CA PRO A 937 -22.69 18.62 30.82
C PRO A 937 -21.34 19.12 31.35
N VAL A 938 -20.25 18.49 30.90
CA VAL A 938 -18.88 18.83 31.31
C VAL A 938 -18.28 19.88 30.36
N ALA A 939 -17.55 20.84 30.92
CA ALA A 939 -16.83 21.85 30.14
C ALA A 939 -15.60 21.22 29.43
N ASP A 940 -15.81 20.78 28.19
CA ASP A 940 -14.77 20.19 27.34
C ASP A 940 -13.72 21.25 26.95
N LYS A 941 -12.44 20.95 27.24
CA LYS A 941 -11.25 21.76 26.87
C LYS A 941 -9.95 20.93 26.80
N GLU A 942 -10.05 19.61 26.94
CA GLU A 942 -8.94 18.66 26.89
C GLU A 942 -9.54 17.32 26.48
N SER A 943 -9.49 17.02 25.19
CA SER A 943 -9.81 15.70 24.66
C SER A 943 -8.64 15.25 23.80
N PHE A 944 -8.19 14.00 23.96
CA PHE A 944 -7.06 13.48 23.19
C PHE A 944 -7.41 13.21 21.72
N ALA A 945 -8.71 13.13 21.40
CA ALA A 945 -9.21 13.11 20.03
C ALA A 945 -10.25 14.23 19.84
N PRO A 946 -10.31 14.91 18.68
CA PRO A 946 -11.41 15.82 18.39
C PRO A 946 -12.72 15.03 18.40
N ARG A 947 -13.71 15.47 19.18
CA ARG A 947 -15.07 14.91 19.17
C ARG A 947 -15.95 15.61 18.15
N GLU A 948 -17.15 15.09 17.96
CA GLU A 948 -18.23 15.80 17.26
C GLU A 948 -19.41 15.94 18.23
N THR A 949 -19.85 17.17 18.47
CA THR A 949 -20.88 17.47 19.48
C THR A 949 -22.26 17.39 18.85
N TYR A 950 -22.99 16.31 19.10
CA TYR A 950 -24.37 16.17 18.63
C TYR A 950 -25.32 17.13 19.40
N SER A 951 -25.09 17.30 20.70
CA SER A 951 -25.78 18.29 21.56
C SER A 951 -24.99 18.56 22.85
N GLU A 952 -25.46 19.47 23.70
CA GLU A 952 -24.77 19.85 24.93
C GLU A 952 -24.61 18.66 25.90
N GLY A 953 -23.37 18.20 26.07
CA GLY A 953 -23.05 17.01 26.88
C GLY A 953 -23.18 15.66 26.15
N VAL A 954 -23.40 15.65 24.83
CA VAL A 954 -23.54 14.45 23.99
C VAL A 954 -22.62 14.52 22.78
N TYR A 955 -21.71 13.56 22.67
CA TYR A 955 -20.59 13.59 21.74
C TYR A 955 -20.47 12.29 20.95
N SER A 956 -19.90 12.36 19.74
CA SER A 956 -19.56 11.18 18.96
C SER A 956 -18.23 10.58 19.37
N SER A 957 -18.15 9.25 19.31
CA SER A 957 -16.88 8.50 19.29
C SER A 957 -16.41 8.15 17.87
N SER A 958 -17.12 8.57 16.80
CA SER A 958 -16.88 8.18 15.41
C SER A 958 -15.69 8.86 14.71
N LYS A 959 -15.01 9.82 15.36
CA LYS A 959 -13.74 10.37 14.85
C LYS A 959 -12.53 9.45 15.10
N TRP A 960 -12.73 8.32 15.78
CA TRP A 960 -11.78 7.20 15.78
C TRP A 960 -11.95 6.33 14.53
N PRO A 961 -10.88 5.86 13.86
CA PRO A 961 -11.00 5.17 12.58
C PRO A 961 -11.93 3.94 12.62
N PRO A 962 -12.79 3.73 11.61
CA PRO A 962 -13.90 2.77 11.67
C PRO A 962 -13.49 1.29 11.61
N ASN A 963 -12.19 0.96 11.53
CA ASN A 963 -11.67 -0.40 11.61
C ASN A 963 -10.50 -0.51 12.64
N GLN A 964 -10.42 0.38 13.63
CA GLN A 964 -9.37 0.35 14.67
C GLN A 964 -9.93 0.18 16.09
N PRO A 965 -9.22 -0.57 16.98
CA PRO A 965 -9.59 -0.64 18.40
C PRO A 965 -9.60 0.76 19.01
N MET A 966 -10.62 1.08 19.80
CA MET A 966 -10.80 2.43 20.34
C MET A 966 -10.56 2.46 21.84
N CYS A 967 -9.41 3.02 22.21
CA CYS A 967 -8.97 3.14 23.58
C CYS A 967 -9.51 4.42 24.24
N MET A 968 -10.75 4.36 24.75
CA MET A 968 -11.41 5.52 25.36
C MET A 968 -10.91 5.86 26.78
N HIS A 969 -9.84 5.20 27.27
CA HIS A 969 -9.15 5.55 28.53
C HIS A 969 -8.50 6.95 28.52
N HIS A 970 -8.41 7.59 27.35
CA HIS A 970 -7.78 8.90 27.17
C HIS A 970 -8.78 10.08 27.19
N GLU A 971 -10.07 9.83 27.45
CA GLU A 971 -11.14 10.80 27.21
C GLU A 971 -11.17 12.00 28.20
N LEU A 972 -10.89 11.84 29.51
CA LEU A 972 -10.91 12.94 30.51
C LEU A 972 -9.93 12.75 31.69
N SER A 973 -8.76 12.16 31.45
CA SER A 973 -7.98 11.46 32.49
C SER A 973 -6.98 12.28 33.34
N TYR A 974 -6.75 13.57 33.06
CA TYR A 974 -5.55 14.31 33.55
C TYR A 974 -5.83 15.55 34.42
N ARG A 975 -7.09 15.91 34.62
CA ARG A 975 -7.52 17.08 35.42
C ARG A 975 -7.54 16.76 36.92
N LEU A 976 -7.79 17.78 37.74
CA LEU A 976 -8.22 17.57 39.13
C LEU A 976 -9.63 16.96 39.22
N GLU A 977 -10.43 17.05 38.16
CA GLU A 977 -11.84 16.64 38.12
C GLU A 977 -12.15 15.86 36.83
N PHE A 978 -12.83 14.71 36.96
CA PHE A 978 -13.11 13.74 35.88
C PHE A 978 -14.55 13.21 36.03
N PRO A 979 -15.23 12.71 34.97
CA PRO A 979 -16.66 12.40 35.05
C PRO A 979 -16.88 11.17 35.95
N GLY A 980 -17.84 11.24 36.88
CA GLY A 980 -18.13 10.12 37.78
C GLY A 980 -18.86 8.96 37.10
N LEU A 981 -19.80 9.27 36.21
CA LEU A 981 -20.59 8.32 35.44
C LEU A 981 -20.48 8.65 33.94
N MET A 982 -20.46 7.63 33.10
CA MET A 982 -20.50 7.76 31.64
C MET A 982 -21.56 6.85 31.03
N LEU A 983 -22.11 7.32 29.91
CA LEU A 983 -23.04 6.60 29.03
C LEU A 983 -22.36 6.34 27.69
N PHE A 984 -22.55 5.13 27.15
CA PHE A 984 -22.20 4.81 25.77
C PHE A 984 -23.38 4.11 25.09
N ALA A 985 -23.87 4.66 23.98
CA ALA A 985 -25.03 4.13 23.24
C ALA A 985 -24.61 3.72 21.82
N CYS A 986 -24.77 2.44 21.48
CA CYS A 986 -24.43 1.90 20.17
C CYS A 986 -25.63 1.98 19.23
N LEU A 987 -25.67 3.02 18.39
CA LEU A 987 -26.77 3.26 17.45
C LEU A 987 -26.69 2.33 16.23
N GLY A 988 -25.47 2.01 15.78
CA GLY A 988 -25.21 1.01 14.75
C GLY A 988 -24.10 0.05 15.19
N ALA A 989 -24.40 -1.25 15.24
CA ALA A 989 -23.43 -2.30 15.58
C ALA A 989 -22.73 -2.84 14.32
N PRO A 990 -21.43 -3.18 14.40
CA PRO A 990 -20.65 -3.63 13.25
C PRO A 990 -21.00 -5.05 12.81
N THR A 991 -20.58 -5.41 11.60
CA THR A 991 -20.80 -6.73 11.00
C THR A 991 -19.95 -7.83 11.64
N GLU A 992 -18.69 -7.55 11.99
CA GLU A 992 -17.82 -8.47 12.73
C GLU A 992 -17.04 -7.76 13.84
N GLY A 993 -16.70 -8.49 14.91
CA GLY A 993 -15.99 -7.97 16.08
C GLY A 993 -16.81 -7.04 16.99
N GLY A 994 -16.14 -6.11 17.68
CA GLY A 994 -16.80 -5.01 18.40
C GLY A 994 -17.43 -5.35 19.75
N ALA A 995 -16.61 -5.78 20.72
CA ALA A 995 -17.07 -5.95 22.11
C ALA A 995 -17.01 -4.64 22.93
N THR A 996 -17.99 -4.46 23.81
CA THR A 996 -17.81 -3.75 25.09
C THR A 996 -16.81 -4.53 25.93
N GLY A 997 -15.63 -3.96 26.20
CA GLY A 997 -14.75 -4.41 27.27
C GLY A 997 -14.98 -3.55 28.51
N VAL A 998 -14.99 -4.15 29.70
CA VAL A 998 -15.06 -3.44 30.98
C VAL A 998 -14.09 -4.09 31.97
N ALA A 999 -13.04 -3.37 32.38
CA ALA A 999 -12.12 -3.81 33.43
C ALA A 999 -12.62 -3.34 34.80
N ASP A 1000 -12.79 -4.25 35.76
CA ASP A 1000 -13.09 -3.88 37.16
C ASP A 1000 -11.79 -3.44 37.84
N SER A 1001 -11.70 -2.15 38.18
CA SER A 1001 -10.53 -1.52 38.82
C SER A 1001 -10.25 -2.04 40.23
N THR A 1002 -11.23 -2.64 40.93
CA THR A 1002 -10.97 -3.36 42.18
C THR A 1002 -10.40 -4.76 41.88
N ALA A 1003 -10.94 -5.49 40.90
CA ALA A 1003 -10.41 -6.80 40.52
C ALA A 1003 -8.98 -6.72 39.97
N VAL A 1004 -8.66 -5.70 39.18
CA VAL A 1004 -7.28 -5.40 38.73
C VAL A 1004 -6.37 -5.16 39.93
N LEU A 1005 -6.78 -4.31 40.89
CA LEU A 1005 -5.99 -4.00 42.08
C LEU A 1005 -5.71 -5.22 42.96
N ASP A 1006 -6.73 -6.06 43.18
CA ASP A 1006 -6.64 -7.26 44.00
C ASP A 1006 -5.81 -8.38 43.33
N ALA A 1007 -5.53 -8.27 42.02
CA ALA A 1007 -4.73 -9.22 41.24
C ALA A 1007 -3.29 -8.76 40.95
N LEU A 1008 -2.91 -7.52 41.30
CA LEU A 1008 -1.52 -7.08 41.27
C LEU A 1008 -0.74 -7.66 42.47
N PRO A 1009 0.57 -7.96 42.33
CA PRO A 1009 1.39 -8.44 43.45
C PRO A 1009 1.36 -7.50 44.65
N PRO A 1010 1.26 -8.02 45.90
CA PRO A 1010 1.20 -7.18 47.10
C PRO A 1010 2.31 -6.14 47.19
N GLU A 1011 3.54 -6.50 46.82
CA GLU A 1011 4.72 -5.64 46.85
C GLU A 1011 4.61 -4.46 45.86
N LEU A 1012 3.97 -4.69 44.72
CA LEU A 1012 3.72 -3.69 43.68
C LEU A 1012 2.55 -2.77 44.09
N THR A 1013 1.48 -3.33 44.66
CA THR A 1013 0.35 -2.56 45.20
C THR A 1013 0.77 -1.68 46.39
N GLU A 1014 1.57 -2.21 47.33
CA GLU A 1014 2.16 -1.42 48.42
C GLU A 1014 3.10 -0.32 47.91
N ARG A 1015 3.85 -0.59 46.83
CA ARG A 1015 4.67 0.44 46.17
C ARG A 1015 3.79 1.54 45.56
N PHE A 1016 2.71 1.19 44.87
CA PHE A 1016 1.79 2.15 44.27
C PHE A 1016 0.99 2.96 45.30
N GLU A 1017 0.65 2.39 46.47
CA GLU A 1017 0.07 3.16 47.58
C GLU A 1017 1.09 4.09 48.27
N ARG A 1018 2.37 3.70 48.34
CA ARG A 1018 3.43 4.51 48.97
C ARG A 1018 3.95 5.64 48.08
N GLU A 1019 4.13 5.39 46.79
CA GLU A 1019 4.83 6.29 45.86
C GLU A 1019 3.89 6.96 44.86
N GLY A 1020 2.77 6.33 44.50
CA GLY A 1020 1.88 6.82 43.45
C GLY A 1020 2.55 6.92 42.08
N TRP A 1021 2.04 7.82 41.24
CA TRP A 1021 2.50 8.11 39.89
C TRP A 1021 3.15 9.49 39.78
N LEU A 1022 4.14 9.61 38.90
CA LEU A 1022 4.60 10.86 38.30
C LEU A 1022 4.30 10.82 36.80
N LEU A 1023 3.40 11.68 36.36
CA LEU A 1023 3.07 11.88 34.95
C LEU A 1023 4.01 12.93 34.37
N THR A 1024 4.62 12.66 33.22
CA THR A 1024 5.26 13.66 32.36
C THR A 1024 4.53 13.69 31.02
N ARG A 1025 4.17 14.87 30.53
CA ARG A 1025 3.50 15.07 29.22
C ARG A 1025 4.21 16.17 28.44
N SER A 1026 4.39 15.98 27.15
CA SER A 1026 4.90 16.99 26.22
C SER A 1026 3.78 17.47 25.29
N TYR A 1027 3.59 18.78 25.23
CA TYR A 1027 2.64 19.46 24.36
C TYR A 1027 3.43 20.19 23.27
N HIS A 1028 3.35 19.68 22.04
CA HIS A 1028 4.08 20.19 20.88
C HIS A 1028 3.42 19.63 19.61
N ASP A 1029 3.22 20.48 18.60
CA ASP A 1029 2.39 20.17 17.43
C ASP A 1029 2.89 18.99 16.59
N GLU A 1030 4.16 18.60 16.73
CA GLU A 1030 4.78 17.49 16.00
C GLU A 1030 4.74 16.14 16.75
N ILE A 1031 4.59 16.15 18.08
CA ILE A 1031 4.80 14.96 18.95
C ILE A 1031 3.85 14.86 20.16
N GLY A 1032 2.79 15.65 20.21
CA GLY A 1032 1.84 15.67 21.33
C GLY A 1032 0.49 16.23 20.91
N ALA A 1033 -0.25 16.77 21.87
CA ALA A 1033 -1.34 17.70 21.56
C ALA A 1033 -0.79 19.12 21.51
N SER A 1034 -1.38 20.00 20.70
CA SER A 1034 -1.02 21.42 20.67
C SER A 1034 -1.38 22.13 21.99
N LEU A 1035 -0.87 23.34 22.18
CA LEU A 1035 -1.20 24.17 23.34
C LEU A 1035 -2.68 24.57 23.35
N SER A 1036 -3.23 24.98 22.19
CA SER A 1036 -4.65 25.28 22.00
C SER A 1036 -5.56 24.07 22.22
N GLU A 1037 -5.17 22.87 21.77
CA GLU A 1037 -5.90 21.62 22.03
C GLU A 1037 -5.89 21.23 23.52
N ALA A 1038 -4.82 21.58 24.23
CA ALA A 1038 -4.58 21.20 25.63
C ALA A 1038 -5.11 22.20 26.67
N PHE A 1039 -5.22 23.47 26.33
CA PHE A 1039 -5.61 24.52 27.29
C PHE A 1039 -6.78 25.39 26.79
N GLY A 1040 -7.25 25.17 25.56
CA GLY A 1040 -8.25 26.03 24.90
C GLY A 1040 -7.71 27.42 24.55
N THR A 1041 -6.39 27.61 24.56
CA THR A 1041 -5.69 28.87 24.29
C THR A 1041 -4.21 28.59 24.03
N ASP A 1042 -3.58 29.35 23.13
CA ASP A 1042 -2.12 29.38 22.97
C ASP A 1042 -1.48 30.52 23.80
N ASP A 1043 -2.26 31.31 24.55
CA ASP A 1043 -1.73 32.36 25.42
C ASP A 1043 -0.93 31.76 26.57
N ARG A 1044 0.39 31.89 26.46
CA ARG A 1044 1.36 31.44 27.44
C ARG A 1044 1.07 31.95 28.85
N SER A 1045 0.58 33.17 29.05
CA SER A 1045 0.27 33.66 30.41
C SER A 1045 -0.87 32.86 31.04
N ALA A 1046 -1.97 32.67 30.31
CA ALA A 1046 -3.12 31.87 30.76
C ALA A 1046 -2.75 30.40 31.00
N ILE A 1047 -1.88 29.81 30.17
CA ILE A 1047 -1.39 28.43 30.35
C ILE A 1047 -0.53 28.32 31.63
N GLU A 1048 0.42 29.24 31.83
CA GLU A 1048 1.27 29.24 33.03
C GLU A 1048 0.44 29.49 34.30
N ASP A 1049 -0.55 30.38 34.26
CA ASP A 1049 -1.46 30.64 35.39
C ASP A 1049 -2.40 29.46 35.67
N TYR A 1050 -2.86 28.75 34.63
CA TYR A 1050 -3.58 27.49 34.79
C TYR A 1050 -2.71 26.44 35.50
N CYS A 1051 -1.47 26.24 35.06
CA CYS A 1051 -0.56 25.27 35.70
C CYS A 1051 -0.24 25.64 37.15
N ARG A 1052 0.02 26.92 37.45
CA ARG A 1052 0.19 27.44 38.82
C ARG A 1052 -1.03 27.15 39.70
N ALA A 1053 -2.24 27.43 39.22
CA ALA A 1053 -3.48 27.27 39.97
C ALA A 1053 -3.82 25.80 40.31
N HIS A 1054 -3.31 24.84 39.53
CA HIS A 1054 -3.57 23.41 39.70
C HIS A 1054 -2.37 22.62 40.24
N ALA A 1055 -1.33 23.30 40.74
CA ALA A 1055 -0.07 22.72 41.23
C ALA A 1055 0.59 21.75 40.23
N ILE A 1056 0.63 22.14 38.96
CA ILE A 1056 1.28 21.42 37.88
C ILE A 1056 2.68 22.01 37.68
N GLU A 1057 3.73 21.19 37.74
CA GLU A 1057 5.09 21.59 37.34
C GLU A 1057 5.12 21.78 35.82
N PHE A 1058 5.78 22.83 35.31
CA PHE A 1058 5.84 23.08 33.87
C PHE A 1058 7.17 23.69 33.42
N ALA A 1059 7.59 23.35 32.21
CA ALA A 1059 8.83 23.80 31.58
C ALA A 1059 8.66 23.97 30.07
N TRP A 1060 8.73 25.21 29.59
CA TRP A 1060 8.73 25.54 28.17
C TRP A 1060 10.02 25.07 27.49
N GLN A 1061 9.89 24.46 26.32
CA GLN A 1061 10.98 23.94 25.51
C GLN A 1061 11.46 24.99 24.48
N PRO A 1062 12.65 24.84 23.86
CA PRO A 1062 13.22 25.84 22.96
C PRO A 1062 12.49 26.00 21.61
N ASP A 1063 11.83 24.93 21.18
CA ASP A 1063 10.95 24.84 20.00
C ASP A 1063 9.64 25.64 20.13
N GLY A 1064 9.17 25.85 21.36
CA GLY A 1064 7.91 26.54 21.69
C GLY A 1064 6.91 25.67 22.46
N GLY A 1065 7.14 24.36 22.51
CA GLY A 1065 6.31 23.40 23.24
C GLY A 1065 6.38 23.55 24.76
N LEU A 1066 5.46 22.89 25.45
CA LEU A 1066 5.37 22.88 26.91
C LEU A 1066 5.50 21.45 27.43
N ARG A 1067 6.39 21.21 28.39
CA ARG A 1067 6.43 19.97 29.15
C ARG A 1067 5.82 20.18 30.52
N THR A 1068 4.89 19.32 30.93
CA THR A 1068 4.31 19.35 32.29
C THR A 1068 4.66 18.09 33.09
N ARG A 1069 4.68 18.24 34.41
CA ARG A 1069 4.88 17.16 35.38
C ARG A 1069 3.86 17.24 36.51
N GLN A 1070 3.32 16.09 36.92
CA GLN A 1070 2.17 16.04 37.82
C GLN A 1070 2.18 14.74 38.64
N ARG A 1071 2.10 14.84 39.98
CA ARG A 1071 2.03 13.67 40.88
C ARG A 1071 0.59 13.28 41.21
N ARG A 1072 0.28 11.99 41.23
CA ARG A 1072 -1.08 11.44 41.39
C ARG A 1072 -1.07 10.13 42.18
N SER A 1073 -2.18 9.80 42.84
CA SER A 1073 -2.33 8.54 43.57
C SER A 1073 -2.64 7.40 42.60
N ALA A 1074 -1.93 6.27 42.72
CA ALA A 1074 -2.11 5.10 41.84
C ALA A 1074 -3.25 4.17 42.30
N VAL A 1075 -3.55 4.21 43.60
CA VAL A 1075 -4.72 3.57 44.21
C VAL A 1075 -5.59 4.68 44.79
N VAL A 1076 -6.90 4.60 44.54
CA VAL A 1076 -7.91 5.56 45.03
C VAL A 1076 -9.04 4.83 45.76
N ARG A 1077 -9.94 5.60 46.36
CA ARG A 1077 -11.16 5.07 46.98
C ARG A 1077 -12.38 5.67 46.29
N HIS A 1078 -13.36 4.83 45.97
CA HIS A 1078 -14.59 5.37 45.38
C HIS A 1078 -15.32 6.25 46.43
N PRO A 1079 -15.67 7.52 46.13
CA PRO A 1079 -16.13 8.48 47.13
C PRO A 1079 -17.42 8.06 47.87
N VAL A 1080 -18.36 7.39 47.18
CA VAL A 1080 -19.60 6.88 47.81
C VAL A 1080 -19.42 5.55 48.57
N SER A 1081 -18.72 4.55 48.00
CA SER A 1081 -18.62 3.20 48.58
C SER A 1081 -17.37 2.93 49.43
N GLY A 1082 -16.38 3.83 49.43
CA GLY A 1082 -15.13 3.74 50.22
C GLY A 1082 -14.15 2.62 49.82
N ARG A 1083 -14.51 1.78 48.82
CA ARG A 1083 -13.73 0.64 48.34
C ARG A 1083 -12.45 1.11 47.64
N ARG A 1084 -11.33 0.41 47.85
CA ARG A 1084 -10.07 0.62 47.10
C ARG A 1084 -10.25 0.16 45.65
N CYS A 1085 -9.65 0.90 44.72
CA CYS A 1085 -9.64 0.61 43.29
C CYS A 1085 -8.38 1.19 42.64
N TRP A 1086 -7.91 0.52 41.59
CA TRP A 1086 -6.82 0.96 40.73
C TRP A 1086 -7.20 2.24 39.98
N PHE A 1087 -6.33 3.26 39.99
CA PHE A 1087 -6.59 4.50 39.26
C PHE A 1087 -6.25 4.36 37.77
N ASN A 1088 -7.13 3.63 37.09
CA ASN A 1088 -7.14 3.26 35.68
C ASN A 1088 -7.04 4.42 34.66
N GLN A 1089 -7.26 5.67 35.09
CA GLN A 1089 -7.27 6.85 34.22
C GLN A 1089 -5.87 7.19 33.68
N ILE A 1090 -4.82 6.78 34.38
CA ILE A 1090 -3.44 7.03 33.95
C ILE A 1090 -3.08 6.00 32.88
N ALA A 1091 -2.91 6.52 31.66
CA ALA A 1091 -2.84 5.71 30.45
C ALA A 1091 -1.72 4.66 30.49
N PHE A 1092 -2.04 3.48 29.95
CA PHE A 1092 -1.08 2.48 29.46
C PHE A 1092 -0.37 2.95 28.18
N LEU A 1093 0.03 4.23 28.15
CA LEU A 1093 0.82 4.88 27.11
C LEU A 1093 2.16 5.27 27.73
N ASN A 1094 3.06 4.30 27.74
CA ASN A 1094 4.45 4.44 28.17
C ASN A 1094 5.37 4.22 26.94
N GLU A 1095 6.68 4.42 27.08
CA GLU A 1095 7.64 4.11 26.01
C GLU A 1095 7.58 2.61 25.63
N TRP A 1096 7.27 1.75 26.61
CA TRP A 1096 7.10 0.29 26.46
C TRP A 1096 5.79 -0.14 25.79
N THR A 1097 4.90 0.79 25.42
CA THR A 1097 3.65 0.52 24.70
C THR A 1097 3.56 1.23 23.35
N MET A 1098 4.57 2.03 23.00
CA MET A 1098 4.80 2.46 21.62
C MET A 1098 5.44 1.29 20.83
N ALA A 1099 5.26 1.26 19.51
CA ALA A 1099 6.04 0.36 18.67
C ALA A 1099 7.55 0.68 18.85
N PRO A 1100 8.46 -0.31 18.99
CA PRO A 1100 9.87 -0.07 19.33
C PRO A 1100 10.56 0.96 18.45
N GLU A 1101 10.28 0.94 17.15
CA GLU A 1101 10.84 1.83 16.14
C GLU A 1101 10.33 3.27 16.27
N VAL A 1102 9.08 3.43 16.74
CA VAL A 1102 8.46 4.74 17.03
C VAL A 1102 8.96 5.29 18.36
N ARG A 1103 9.10 4.44 19.39
CA ARG A 1103 9.79 4.79 20.64
C ARG A 1103 11.20 5.30 20.33
N GLU A 1104 12.00 4.50 19.66
CA GLU A 1104 13.42 4.79 19.45
C GLU A 1104 13.64 6.03 18.57
N TYR A 1105 12.78 6.26 17.56
CA TYR A 1105 12.76 7.52 16.82
C TYR A 1105 12.47 8.73 17.72
N LEU A 1106 11.41 8.67 18.54
CA LEU A 1106 11.05 9.78 19.42
C LEU A 1106 12.06 9.99 20.57
N ILE A 1107 12.77 8.94 21.01
CA ILE A 1107 13.86 9.03 22.00
C ILE A 1107 15.15 9.59 21.38
N ASP A 1108 15.57 9.16 20.18
CA ASP A 1108 16.78 9.69 19.54
C ASP A 1108 16.58 11.17 19.10
N GLU A 1109 15.36 11.59 18.71
CA GLU A 1109 15.07 12.96 18.25
C GLU A 1109 14.74 13.94 19.41
N TYR A 1110 13.92 13.53 20.40
CA TYR A 1110 13.40 14.43 21.46
C TYR A 1110 13.80 14.02 22.89
N GLY A 1111 14.46 12.86 23.06
CA GLY A 1111 14.88 12.30 24.36
C GLY A 1111 13.78 11.55 25.10
N ALA A 1112 14.16 10.62 25.99
CA ALA A 1112 13.22 9.79 26.78
C ALA A 1112 12.29 10.59 27.71
N ASP A 1113 12.71 11.78 28.13
CA ASP A 1113 11.89 12.73 28.90
C ASP A 1113 11.06 13.68 28.00
N GLY A 1114 11.25 13.63 26.67
CA GLY A 1114 10.56 14.45 25.66
C GLY A 1114 9.45 13.74 24.90
N LEU A 1115 9.24 12.44 25.15
CA LEU A 1115 8.09 11.69 24.63
C LEU A 1115 6.74 12.39 24.90
N PRO A 1116 5.71 12.18 24.05
CA PRO A 1116 4.36 12.71 24.24
C PRO A 1116 3.82 12.48 25.66
N PHE A 1117 4.05 11.27 26.18
CA PHE A 1117 3.61 10.79 27.49
C PHE A 1117 4.67 9.83 28.04
N ASN A 1118 5.02 10.01 29.32
CA ASN A 1118 5.89 9.09 30.06
C ASN A 1118 5.41 9.02 31.52
N THR A 1119 5.18 7.79 32.01
CA THR A 1119 4.66 7.52 33.37
C THR A 1119 5.74 6.84 34.21
N ARG A 1120 6.05 7.46 35.35
CA ARG A 1120 7.06 7.03 36.32
C ARG A 1120 6.40 6.75 37.68
N TYR A 1121 7.09 6.08 38.60
CA TYR A 1121 6.68 6.08 40.01
C TYR A 1121 6.72 7.52 40.55
N GLY A 1122 5.85 7.86 41.52
CA GLY A 1122 5.73 9.25 42.00
C GLY A 1122 6.95 9.80 42.75
N ASN A 1123 7.97 8.97 43.03
CA ASN A 1123 9.28 9.43 43.48
C ASN A 1123 10.20 9.94 42.33
N GLY A 1124 9.93 9.52 41.08
CA GLY A 1124 10.73 9.81 39.89
C GLY A 1124 11.34 8.58 39.19
N ASP A 1125 11.32 7.40 39.83
CA ASP A 1125 11.88 6.18 39.25
C ASP A 1125 11.10 5.74 38.00
N PRO A 1126 11.76 5.25 36.94
CA PRO A 1126 11.06 4.64 35.81
C PRO A 1126 10.30 3.39 36.23
N LEU A 1127 9.19 3.11 35.54
CA LEU A 1127 8.59 1.77 35.54
C LEU A 1127 9.52 0.85 34.73
N THR A 1128 9.71 -0.39 35.15
CA THR A 1128 10.40 -1.39 34.31
C THR A 1128 9.44 -1.91 33.24
N GLU A 1129 9.98 -2.38 32.13
CA GLU A 1129 9.19 -3.05 31.09
C GLU A 1129 8.36 -4.22 31.68
N ASP A 1130 8.97 -5.06 32.52
CA ASP A 1130 8.27 -6.13 33.27
C ASP A 1130 7.05 -5.60 34.06
N THR A 1131 7.17 -4.42 34.67
CA THR A 1131 6.08 -3.80 35.43
C THR A 1131 4.95 -3.38 34.48
N VAL A 1132 5.26 -2.78 33.33
CA VAL A 1132 4.27 -2.35 32.33
C VAL A 1132 3.60 -3.57 31.67
N GLN A 1133 4.37 -4.60 31.30
CA GLN A 1133 3.84 -5.85 30.75
C GLN A 1133 2.95 -6.58 31.77
N LEU A 1134 3.33 -6.64 33.05
CA LEU A 1134 2.51 -7.21 34.13
C LEU A 1134 1.22 -6.42 34.34
N LEU A 1135 1.28 -5.08 34.38
CA LEU A 1135 0.11 -4.22 34.48
C LEU A 1135 -0.87 -4.47 33.32
N ASN A 1136 -0.37 -4.48 32.07
CA ASN A 1136 -1.17 -4.78 30.88
C ASN A 1136 -1.81 -6.19 30.95
N LYS A 1137 -1.03 -7.20 31.38
CA LYS A 1137 -1.48 -8.60 31.49
C LYS A 1137 -2.59 -8.77 32.53
N VAL A 1138 -2.45 -8.17 33.71
CA VAL A 1138 -3.49 -8.20 34.76
C VAL A 1138 -4.72 -7.41 34.31
N TYR A 1139 -4.52 -6.27 33.65
CA TYR A 1139 -5.62 -5.45 33.14
C TYR A 1139 -6.49 -6.17 32.10
N GLU A 1140 -5.88 -6.81 31.10
CA GLU A 1140 -6.62 -7.60 30.11
C GLU A 1140 -7.27 -8.84 30.74
N ALA A 1141 -6.57 -9.56 31.63
CA ALA A 1141 -7.13 -10.72 32.33
C ALA A 1141 -8.38 -10.42 33.18
N HIS A 1142 -8.54 -9.16 33.61
CA HIS A 1142 -9.71 -8.69 34.35
C HIS A 1142 -10.66 -7.80 33.50
N THR A 1143 -10.46 -7.75 32.18
CA THR A 1143 -11.36 -7.07 31.24
C THR A 1143 -12.49 -8.00 30.78
N LEU A 1144 -13.72 -7.69 31.18
CA LEU A 1144 -14.92 -8.46 30.90
C LEU A 1144 -15.54 -8.01 29.57
N ARG A 1145 -15.77 -8.96 28.64
CA ARG A 1145 -16.11 -8.62 27.24
C ARG A 1145 -17.50 -9.13 26.81
N ARG A 1146 -18.32 -8.27 26.17
CA ARG A 1146 -19.62 -8.61 25.55
C ARG A 1146 -19.78 -7.93 24.17
N PRO A 1147 -20.19 -8.62 23.08
CA PRO A 1147 -20.45 -7.99 21.78
C PRO A 1147 -21.51 -6.88 21.86
N TRP A 1148 -21.32 -5.74 21.19
CA TRP A 1148 -22.35 -4.69 21.05
C TRP A 1148 -23.56 -5.17 20.23
N GLN A 1149 -24.73 -4.56 20.46
CA GLN A 1149 -25.89 -4.64 19.56
C GLN A 1149 -26.45 -3.23 19.30
N ALA A 1150 -27.14 -3.02 18.17
CA ALA A 1150 -27.78 -1.74 17.88
C ALA A 1150 -28.92 -1.47 18.88
N GLY A 1151 -28.93 -0.28 19.49
CA GLY A 1151 -29.83 0.08 20.58
C GLY A 1151 -29.38 -0.39 21.98
N ASP A 1152 -28.16 -0.91 22.14
CA ASP A 1152 -27.55 -1.17 23.45
C ASP A 1152 -27.08 0.14 24.11
N LEU A 1153 -27.27 0.24 25.43
CA LEU A 1153 -26.76 1.30 26.29
C LEU A 1153 -25.85 0.71 27.38
N LEU A 1154 -24.62 1.19 27.49
CA LEU A 1154 -23.70 0.86 28.58
C LEU A 1154 -23.58 2.03 29.56
N LEU A 1155 -23.84 1.77 30.83
CA LEU A 1155 -23.59 2.67 31.96
C LEU A 1155 -22.27 2.27 32.64
N VAL A 1156 -21.39 3.23 32.96
CA VAL A 1156 -20.06 2.96 33.56
C VAL A 1156 -19.75 3.94 34.69
N ASP A 1157 -19.50 3.44 35.90
CA ASP A 1157 -18.80 4.14 36.99
C ASP A 1157 -17.32 4.25 36.60
N ASN A 1158 -16.86 5.47 36.31
CA ASN A 1158 -15.52 5.71 35.77
C ASN A 1158 -14.40 5.49 36.81
N VAL A 1159 -14.74 5.44 38.10
CA VAL A 1159 -13.79 5.17 39.19
C VAL A 1159 -13.59 3.67 39.35
N ARG A 1160 -14.68 2.88 39.37
CA ARG A 1160 -14.61 1.43 39.55
C ARG A 1160 -14.43 0.63 38.28
N SER A 1161 -14.79 1.17 37.12
CA SER A 1161 -14.77 0.44 35.86
C SER A 1161 -14.12 1.23 34.74
N ALA A 1162 -13.02 0.70 34.23
CA ALA A 1162 -12.48 1.13 32.96
C ALA A 1162 -13.29 0.47 31.83
N HIS A 1163 -13.40 1.12 30.68
CA HIS A 1163 -14.10 0.56 29.52
C HIS A 1163 -13.18 0.57 28.28
N SER A 1164 -13.02 -0.58 27.63
CA SER A 1164 -12.17 -0.75 26.44
C SER A 1164 -13.02 -1.20 25.25
N ARG A 1165 -12.49 -1.10 24.02
CA ARG A 1165 -13.15 -1.65 22.83
C ARG A 1165 -12.16 -2.36 21.92
N GLU A 1166 -12.54 -3.56 21.55
CA GLU A 1166 -11.82 -4.39 20.59
C GLU A 1166 -11.80 -3.80 19.18
N PRO A 1167 -10.90 -4.30 18.31
CA PRO A 1167 -11.05 -4.19 16.88
C PRO A 1167 -12.42 -4.73 16.43
N PHE A 1168 -12.86 -4.24 15.27
CA PHE A 1168 -14.14 -4.55 14.65
C PHE A 1168 -14.04 -4.18 13.18
N GLU A 1169 -14.86 -4.81 12.35
CA GLU A 1169 -14.84 -4.60 10.90
C GLU A 1169 -16.21 -4.14 10.40
N GLY A 1170 -16.20 -3.03 9.66
CA GLY A 1170 -17.38 -2.38 9.12
C GLY A 1170 -17.91 -1.22 9.98
N PRO A 1171 -18.85 -0.45 9.45
CA PRO A 1171 -19.33 0.78 10.09
C PRO A 1171 -20.02 0.50 11.43
N ARG A 1172 -19.70 1.31 12.44
CA ARG A 1172 -20.46 1.43 13.69
C ARG A 1172 -20.75 2.89 13.98
N GLU A 1173 -21.87 3.16 14.64
CA GLU A 1173 -22.14 4.48 15.23
C GLU A 1173 -22.31 4.31 16.74
N VAL A 1174 -21.52 5.03 17.53
CA VAL A 1174 -21.58 4.98 19.00
C VAL A 1174 -21.37 6.37 19.60
N VAL A 1175 -22.31 6.76 20.45
CA VAL A 1175 -22.40 8.07 21.10
C VAL A 1175 -21.96 7.95 22.56
N VAL A 1176 -21.33 8.99 23.10
CA VAL A 1176 -20.97 9.13 24.53
C VAL A 1176 -21.70 10.31 25.16
N ALA A 1177 -22.14 10.14 26.41
CA ALA A 1177 -22.59 11.23 27.28
C ALA A 1177 -21.93 11.11 28.65
N MET A 1178 -21.66 12.25 29.30
CA MET A 1178 -20.86 12.34 30.53
C MET A 1178 -21.64 13.03 31.66
N ALA A 1179 -21.23 12.76 32.90
CA ALA A 1179 -21.87 13.26 34.12
C ALA A 1179 -21.01 14.27 34.90
N GLU A 1180 -21.56 14.73 36.03
CA GLU A 1180 -20.90 15.62 36.97
C GLU A 1180 -19.44 15.20 37.27
N PRO A 1181 -18.49 16.15 37.29
CA PRO A 1181 -17.10 15.85 37.55
C PRO A 1181 -16.86 15.56 39.04
N LEU A 1182 -16.32 14.38 39.34
CA LEU A 1182 -15.74 14.05 40.63
C LEU A 1182 -14.31 14.58 40.70
N ARG A 1183 -13.92 15.16 41.83
CA ARG A 1183 -12.53 15.61 42.01
C ARG A 1183 -11.70 14.48 42.61
N LEU A 1184 -10.47 14.33 42.15
CA LEU A 1184 -9.58 13.27 42.62
C LEU A 1184 -9.29 13.37 44.13
N ALA A 1185 -9.23 14.60 44.67
CA ALA A 1185 -9.10 14.87 46.10
C ALA A 1185 -10.31 14.39 46.93
N ASP A 1186 -11.50 14.28 46.35
CA ASP A 1186 -12.68 13.70 47.01
C ASP A 1186 -12.64 12.15 46.99
N CYS A 1187 -11.78 11.56 46.14
CA CYS A 1187 -11.60 10.11 46.00
C CYS A 1187 -10.43 9.56 46.84
N SER A 1188 -9.42 10.38 47.17
CA SER A 1188 -8.38 10.09 48.15
C SER A 1188 -7.58 11.35 48.46
N PRO A 1189 -6.88 11.43 49.62
CA PRO A 1189 -5.87 12.47 49.79
C PRO A 1189 -4.85 12.37 48.65
N THR A 1190 -4.84 13.40 47.80
CA THR A 1190 -3.78 13.58 46.81
C THR A 1190 -2.45 13.69 47.53
N PHE A 1191 -1.39 13.08 46.98
CA PHE A 1191 -0.01 13.36 47.40
C PHE A 1191 0.19 14.88 47.41
N GLU A 1192 0.36 15.47 48.60
CA GLU A 1192 0.53 16.92 48.75
C GLU A 1192 1.84 17.34 48.07
N VAL A 1193 1.73 17.99 46.91
CA VAL A 1193 2.87 18.64 46.24
C VAL A 1193 3.28 19.82 47.12
N THR A 1194 4.23 19.57 48.02
CA THR A 1194 4.78 20.59 48.92
C THR A 1194 5.72 21.49 48.13
N VAL A 1195 5.14 22.50 47.48
CA VAL A 1195 5.90 23.52 46.74
C VAL A 1195 6.74 24.35 47.74
N PRO A 1196 8.07 24.51 47.51
CA PRO A 1196 8.95 25.32 48.35
C PRO A 1196 8.83 26.83 48.10
#